data_AF-A0A2H0P574-F1
#
_entry.id   AF-A0A2H0P574-F1
#
_cell.length_a   1.000
_cell.length_b   1.000
_cell.length_c   1.000
_cell.angle_alpha   90.00
_cell.angle_beta   90.00
_cell.angle_gamma   90.00
#
_symmetry.space_group_name_H-M   'P 1'
#
loop_
_entity.id
_entity.type
_entity.pdbx_description
1 polymer ?
#
loop_
_entity_poly.entity_id
_entity_poly.type
_entity_poly.pdbx_seq_one_letter_code
_entity_poly.pdbx_strand_id
1 'polypeptide(L)'
;QAAAAAGIVTGAVAPETDKILGTAAAAERTAAKMAELARALSAGMTAAGRSLPEGWFLYLTALVKRGVTQLPAYGEHEVGAGLFDSIDRTLETLRTRLHDPESIVREANSLADAARARMSPPAPAEAPRPGLLKRVLHGVLGASIAVSPVHAPAAALSESLVRFQKVPSAGGDSSWWKDKSATRTAVTVPLYALRPQNINDAGVGKYSDLGRYYREELAPQGVDAVLLLPHFATLDESPYAPVSLFALNEDQLDWSLVDEVRADPALAARLVAPSQSVDYAALRAREGGVAREAFALFLKDKSSTRARDFAEFSAQNASWLDEYAEFMTLSSMIGKPALDWTAEDQAAARAKPGFDEMVAARRWSQWLAHGQMKAALAEVHAAGGKVLFDIPMFRAKNSVDAWKRPGLFADLRTRNPGIINAYVHEDWKDLALWRWAELKKNGYAAALDPYRHWLEFGFDGARSDALHFAYKFGDGQLASGDETGDDFVSALGKVLSAHGAFPLAEAFNGKDADVKRFGFVTVGGDWKKISSHDDARSPDFLIRYFAARREPSSGAVAKFIAYTLGDEWRDPFAVKEMRDGVSRWRYRIPLPTDADYANRARSDARPQLRALKAIKDGDVWRDPEAVRAAFAAAADGFVKRDGGSVQIWAASMDWFLEEWGRDTFISLPGLLLSTGRFEDAKSVLRRFAAFEKGGLIPNRIGDGTNPEYNTADAPMWYVQAVKSYAEASGDWAFVSELAPVIRNIMSGYETGASYERYGRDNNIFMDDDGLVVTPAQATWMDADPEGRDKPVTPRNGKTVEINSLWYSNLRFLAELERREGADESAAARDALADKVKASFNEKFWFTTEDNRRAWGGTGGALRDVVDGDPHGDAIRPNMLF
;
A
#
# COMPACT_ATOMS: atom_id res chain seq x y z
N GLN A 1 32.59 -10.13 35.71
CA GLN A 1 32.60 -9.37 36.99
C GLN A 1 31.28 -8.66 37.25
N ALA A 2 30.67 -7.95 36.27
CA ALA A 2 29.34 -7.34 36.42
C ALA A 2 28.21 -8.34 36.76
N ALA A 3 28.22 -9.55 36.18
CA ALA A 3 27.19 -10.57 36.45
C ALA A 3 27.25 -11.20 37.84
N ALA A 4 28.42 -11.19 38.51
CA ALA A 4 28.56 -11.70 39.89
C ALA A 4 28.15 -10.65 40.94
N ALA A 5 28.13 -9.36 40.58
CA ALA A 5 27.66 -8.28 41.44
C ALA A 5 26.13 -8.17 41.50
N ALA A 6 25.41 -8.85 40.59
CA ALA A 6 23.95 -8.80 40.48
C ALA A 6 23.22 -9.98 41.16
N GLY A 7 23.93 -10.94 41.77
CA GLY A 7 23.32 -12.03 42.54
C GLY A 7 22.49 -13.05 41.73
N ILE A 8 22.63 -13.09 40.40
CA ILE A 8 21.70 -13.83 39.50
C ILE A 8 21.93 -15.35 39.46
N VAL A 9 22.92 -15.91 40.16
CA VAL A 9 23.17 -17.36 40.13
C VAL A 9 22.99 -17.99 41.51
N THR A 10 21.75 -18.38 41.81
CA THR A 10 21.48 -19.51 42.70
C THR A 10 20.44 -20.41 42.05
N GLY A 11 20.86 -21.61 41.63
CA GLY A 11 19.96 -22.68 41.19
C GLY A 11 20.08 -23.02 39.71
N ALA A 12 20.32 -24.31 39.44
CA ALA A 12 20.67 -24.88 38.13
C ALA A 12 19.60 -24.66 37.05
N VAL A 13 20.03 -24.21 35.86
CA VAL A 13 19.22 -24.16 34.63
C VAL A 13 19.96 -24.87 33.48
N ALA A 14 19.17 -25.57 32.68
CA ALA A 14 19.46 -26.55 31.63
C ALA A 14 20.14 -25.94 30.36
N PRO A 15 20.46 -26.73 29.30
CA PRO A 15 21.58 -26.54 28.36
C PRO A 15 21.40 -25.47 27.27
N GLU A 16 20.69 -24.37 27.52
CA GLU A 16 20.57 -23.24 26.59
C GLU A 16 21.63 -22.14 26.80
N THR A 17 22.45 -22.24 27.85
CA THR A 17 23.52 -21.28 28.18
C THR A 17 24.66 -21.24 27.14
N ASP A 18 24.94 -22.35 26.44
CA ASP A 18 26.02 -22.39 25.45
C ASP A 18 25.72 -21.58 24.17
N LYS A 19 24.44 -21.38 23.82
CA LYS A 19 24.05 -20.58 22.65
C LYS A 19 24.20 -19.07 22.87
N ILE A 20 23.97 -18.60 24.09
CA ILE A 20 24.12 -17.17 24.47
C ILE A 20 25.59 -16.83 24.72
N LEU A 21 26.38 -17.78 25.22
CA LEU A 21 27.83 -17.60 25.41
C LEU A 21 28.60 -17.45 24.08
N GLY A 22 28.16 -18.10 23.01
CA GLY A 22 28.78 -18.01 21.68
C GLY A 22 28.71 -16.61 21.04
N THR A 23 27.57 -15.93 21.16
CA THR A 23 27.33 -14.57 20.64
C THR A 23 27.98 -13.50 21.52
N ALA A 24 27.95 -13.66 22.85
CA ALA A 24 28.62 -12.76 23.79
C ALA A 24 30.16 -12.77 23.63
N ALA A 25 30.77 -13.95 23.46
CA ALA A 25 32.21 -14.08 23.24
C ALA A 25 32.65 -13.54 21.85
N ALA A 26 31.78 -13.63 20.84
CA ALA A 26 32.02 -13.03 19.52
C ALA A 26 31.94 -11.48 19.57
N ALA A 27 30.98 -10.94 20.34
CA ALA A 27 30.87 -9.50 20.57
C ALA A 27 32.06 -8.94 21.37
N GLU A 28 32.51 -9.63 22.44
CA GLU A 28 33.70 -9.24 23.21
C GLU A 28 34.98 -9.25 22.35
N ARG A 29 35.18 -10.28 21.51
CA ARG A 29 36.34 -10.34 20.61
C ARG A 29 36.32 -9.24 19.54
N THR A 30 35.15 -8.90 19.03
CA THR A 30 34.97 -7.80 18.06
C THR A 30 35.24 -6.44 18.70
N ALA A 31 34.73 -6.21 19.92
CA ALA A 31 35.01 -5.01 20.69
C ALA A 31 36.50 -4.88 21.04
N ALA A 32 37.17 -5.98 21.39
CA ALA A 32 38.61 -6.00 21.68
C ALA A 32 39.47 -5.62 20.46
N LYS A 33 39.18 -6.19 19.27
CA LYS A 33 39.89 -5.84 18.02
C LYS A 33 39.63 -4.39 17.58
N MET A 34 38.42 -3.88 17.77
CA MET A 34 38.09 -2.47 17.50
C MET A 34 38.81 -1.51 18.46
N ALA A 35 38.95 -1.88 19.74
CA ALA A 35 39.71 -1.13 20.72
C ALA A 35 41.23 -1.13 20.43
N GLU A 36 41.75 -2.20 19.81
CA GLU A 36 43.14 -2.30 19.37
C GLU A 36 43.40 -1.40 18.14
N LEU A 37 42.48 -1.39 17.17
CA LEU A 37 42.52 -0.49 16.02
C LEU A 37 42.49 0.99 16.43
N ALA A 38 41.61 1.36 17.37
CA ALA A 38 41.53 2.71 17.91
C ALA A 38 42.83 3.11 18.62
N ARG A 39 43.45 2.19 19.38
CA ARG A 39 44.73 2.43 20.05
C ARG A 39 45.90 2.59 19.08
N ALA A 40 45.98 1.76 18.05
CA ALA A 40 47.04 1.85 17.03
C ALA A 40 46.97 3.17 16.23
N LEU A 41 45.76 3.61 15.87
CA LEU A 41 45.53 4.90 15.20
C LEU A 41 45.89 6.09 16.10
N SER A 42 45.49 6.04 17.37
CA SER A 42 45.82 7.08 18.36
C SER A 42 47.33 7.18 18.60
N ALA A 43 48.03 6.04 18.71
CA ALA A 43 49.48 5.99 18.88
C ALA A 43 50.24 6.54 17.65
N GLY A 44 49.79 6.21 16.43
CA GLY A 44 50.37 6.73 15.20
C GLY A 44 50.21 8.25 15.04
N MET A 45 49.06 8.80 15.43
CA MET A 45 48.82 10.25 15.37
C MET A 45 49.58 11.02 16.46
N THR A 46 49.73 10.42 17.65
CA THR A 46 50.55 10.99 18.73
C THR A 46 52.03 11.04 18.33
N ALA A 47 52.54 9.99 17.67
CA ALA A 47 53.89 9.97 17.12
C ALA A 47 54.12 11.02 16.01
N ALA A 48 53.04 11.44 15.32
CA ALA A 48 53.05 12.50 14.30
C ALA A 48 52.74 13.91 14.87
N GLY A 49 52.59 14.06 16.19
CA GLY A 49 52.39 15.35 16.85
C GLY A 49 51.03 16.02 16.62
N ARG A 50 49.96 15.26 16.32
CA ARG A 50 48.62 15.81 16.03
C ARG A 50 47.51 15.14 16.85
N SER A 51 46.46 15.89 17.20
CA SER A 51 45.24 15.36 17.84
C SER A 51 44.15 15.02 16.81
N LEU A 52 43.27 14.07 17.14
CA LEU A 52 42.16 13.63 16.30
C LEU A 52 41.05 14.71 16.22
N PRO A 53 40.62 15.14 15.02
CA PRO A 53 39.48 16.05 14.86
C PRO A 53 38.15 15.45 15.33
N GLU A 54 37.24 16.29 15.82
CA GLU A 54 35.94 15.95 16.44
C GLU A 54 34.97 15.10 15.58
N GLY A 55 35.23 14.95 14.27
CA GLY A 55 34.43 14.12 13.36
C GLY A 55 34.86 12.64 13.26
N TRP A 56 36.00 12.26 13.84
CA TRP A 56 36.56 10.92 13.64
C TRP A 56 35.80 9.81 14.35
N PHE A 57 35.15 10.12 15.48
CA PHE A 57 34.28 9.16 16.17
C PHE A 57 33.13 8.74 15.25
N LEU A 58 32.49 9.71 14.59
CA LEU A 58 31.41 9.46 13.62
C LEU A 58 31.88 8.63 12.41
N TYR A 59 33.11 8.85 11.91
CA TYR A 59 33.67 8.05 10.82
C TYR A 59 33.93 6.60 11.23
N LEU A 60 34.50 6.37 12.41
CA LEU A 60 34.70 5.02 12.94
C LEU A 60 33.36 4.33 13.24
N THR A 61 32.38 5.04 13.80
CA THR A 61 31.01 4.53 14.00
C THR A 61 30.33 4.19 12.68
N ALA A 62 30.54 4.98 11.62
CA ALA A 62 30.00 4.71 10.29
C ALA A 62 30.66 3.49 9.62
N LEU A 63 31.95 3.27 9.84
CA LEU A 63 32.68 2.08 9.39
C LEU A 63 32.21 0.81 10.10
N VAL A 64 31.99 0.89 11.41
CA VAL A 64 31.37 -0.19 12.21
C VAL A 64 29.96 -0.48 11.72
N LYS A 65 29.12 0.55 11.49
CA LYS A 65 27.77 0.38 10.92
C LYS A 65 27.82 -0.23 9.52
N ARG A 66 28.75 0.16 8.66
CA ARG A 66 28.90 -0.42 7.30
C ARG A 66 29.36 -1.87 7.31
N GLY A 67 30.27 -2.25 8.21
CA GLY A 67 30.68 -3.64 8.38
C GLY A 67 29.55 -4.54 8.89
N VAL A 68 28.70 -4.02 9.77
CA VAL A 68 27.56 -4.75 10.35
C VAL A 68 26.36 -4.85 9.38
N THR A 69 26.17 -3.86 8.49
CA THR A 69 25.01 -3.81 7.58
C THR A 69 25.19 -4.57 6.26
N GLN A 70 26.38 -5.09 5.96
CA GLN A 70 26.64 -5.91 4.76
C GLN A 70 26.66 -7.42 5.03
N LEU A 71 26.18 -7.89 6.19
CA LEU A 71 26.04 -9.33 6.45
C LEU A 71 24.80 -9.88 5.72
N PRO A 72 24.94 -10.78 4.73
CA PRO A 72 23.82 -11.57 4.23
C PRO A 72 23.47 -12.61 5.29
N ALA A 73 22.19 -12.99 5.37
CA ALA A 73 21.73 -14.07 6.23
C ALA A 73 22.35 -15.42 5.79
N TYR A 74 23.49 -15.78 6.37
CA TYR A 74 24.10 -17.11 6.26
C TYR A 74 23.94 -17.85 7.59
N GLY A 75 23.69 -19.16 7.51
CA GLY A 75 23.53 -20.04 8.68
C GLY A 75 24.75 -20.02 9.60
N GLU A 76 24.49 -20.15 10.90
CA GLU A 76 25.36 -19.82 12.03
C GLU A 76 26.75 -20.49 12.08
N HIS A 77 27.06 -21.45 11.20
CA HIS A 77 28.35 -22.12 11.16
C HIS A 77 29.42 -21.47 10.26
N GLU A 78 29.05 -20.55 9.35
CA GLU A 78 30.02 -19.90 8.44
C GLU A 78 30.40 -18.47 8.85
N VAL A 79 29.62 -17.83 9.73
CA VAL A 79 29.80 -16.43 10.16
C VAL A 79 31.15 -16.19 10.83
N GLY A 80 31.70 -17.21 11.49
CA GLY A 80 32.99 -17.14 12.16
C GLY A 80 34.17 -16.88 11.22
N ALA A 81 34.27 -17.54 10.07
CA ALA A 81 35.49 -17.46 9.26
C ALA A 81 35.53 -16.21 8.36
N GLY A 82 34.40 -15.83 7.74
CA GLY A 82 34.36 -14.72 6.77
C GLY A 82 34.46 -13.32 7.38
N LEU A 83 33.98 -13.13 8.61
CA LEU A 83 34.03 -11.84 9.30
C LEU A 83 35.47 -11.45 9.69
N PHE A 84 36.30 -12.43 10.11
CA PHE A 84 37.68 -12.16 10.53
C PHE A 84 38.61 -11.87 9.35
N ASP A 85 38.42 -12.56 8.22
CA ASP A 85 39.15 -12.31 6.96
C ASP A 85 38.87 -10.92 6.36
N SER A 86 37.69 -10.35 6.63
CA SER A 86 37.31 -8.99 6.21
C SER A 86 37.96 -7.91 7.08
N ILE A 87 38.02 -8.13 8.40
CA ILE A 87 38.66 -7.21 9.35
C ILE A 87 40.18 -7.19 9.13
N ASP A 88 40.82 -8.34 8.96
CA ASP A 88 42.27 -8.41 8.78
C ASP A 88 42.68 -7.80 7.42
N ARG A 89 41.89 -7.97 6.35
CA ARG A 89 42.08 -7.24 5.07
C ARG A 89 41.86 -5.73 5.18
N THR A 90 40.91 -5.29 6.01
CA THR A 90 40.67 -3.87 6.28
C THR A 90 41.84 -3.25 7.06
N LEU A 91 42.39 -3.99 8.03
CA LEU A 91 43.59 -3.60 8.78
C LEU A 91 44.84 -3.53 7.88
N GLU A 92 45.00 -4.48 6.96
CA GLU A 92 46.10 -4.48 5.99
C GLU A 92 45.99 -3.30 5.01
N THR A 93 44.77 -3.00 4.53
CA THR A 93 44.47 -1.86 3.65
C THR A 93 44.69 -0.52 4.36
N LEU A 94 44.32 -0.43 5.65
CA LEU A 94 44.59 0.75 6.48
C LEU A 94 46.08 0.92 6.76
N ARG A 95 46.83 -0.18 7.01
CA ARG A 95 48.29 -0.15 7.15
C ARG A 95 48.99 0.34 5.88
N THR A 96 48.55 -0.11 4.70
CA THR A 96 49.11 0.38 3.42
C THR A 96 48.78 1.85 3.17
N ARG A 97 47.58 2.31 3.55
CA ARG A 97 47.13 3.69 3.36
C ARG A 97 47.64 4.69 4.40
N LEU A 98 48.05 4.24 5.59
CA LEU A 98 48.65 5.07 6.64
C LEU A 98 50.04 5.63 6.28
N HIS A 99 50.60 5.24 5.13
CA HIS A 99 51.83 5.83 4.58
C HIS A 99 51.63 7.20 3.91
N ASP A 100 50.38 7.63 3.64
CA ASP A 100 50.08 9.01 3.19
C ASP A 100 48.87 9.60 3.96
N PRO A 101 49.10 10.14 5.17
CA PRO A 101 48.07 10.75 6.00
C PRO A 101 47.38 11.97 5.35
N GLU A 102 48.03 12.64 4.39
CA GLU A 102 47.50 13.86 3.77
C GLU A 102 46.35 13.57 2.80
N SER A 103 46.33 12.39 2.18
CA SER A 103 45.20 11.94 1.35
C SER A 103 43.91 11.82 2.17
N ILE A 104 44.00 11.24 3.36
CA ILE A 104 42.84 10.97 4.23
C ILE A 104 42.23 12.28 4.76
N VAL A 105 43.08 13.25 5.12
CA VAL A 105 42.63 14.57 5.59
C VAL A 105 41.95 15.36 4.48
N ARG A 106 42.44 15.31 3.23
CA ARG A 106 41.80 15.97 2.08
C ARG A 106 40.41 15.41 1.79
N GLU A 107 40.25 14.10 1.84
CA GLU A 107 38.97 13.44 1.59
C GLU A 107 37.95 13.73 2.71
N ALA A 108 38.39 13.72 3.97
CA ALA A 108 37.56 14.09 5.11
C ALA A 108 37.08 15.56 5.05
N ASN A 109 37.97 16.48 4.67
CA ASN A 109 37.60 17.89 4.48
C ASN A 109 36.64 18.08 3.31
N SER A 110 36.84 17.38 2.19
CA SER A 110 35.92 17.41 1.04
C SER A 110 34.51 16.94 1.41
N LEU A 111 34.39 15.93 2.27
CA LEU A 111 33.08 15.44 2.75
C LEU A 111 32.42 16.40 3.73
N ALA A 112 33.21 17.05 4.60
CA ALA A 112 32.72 18.08 5.52
C ALA A 112 32.23 19.33 4.78
N ASP A 113 32.93 19.75 3.71
CA ASP A 113 32.54 20.89 2.89
C ASP A 113 31.29 20.60 2.06
N ALA A 114 31.15 19.37 1.54
CA ALA A 114 29.92 18.93 0.88
C ALA A 114 28.70 18.89 1.82
N ALA A 115 28.91 18.59 3.10
CA ALA A 115 27.86 18.63 4.11
C ALA A 115 27.46 20.08 4.48
N ARG A 116 28.44 20.99 4.61
CA ARG A 116 28.18 22.42 4.89
C ARG A 116 27.45 23.11 3.73
N ALA A 117 27.75 22.77 2.49
CA ALA A 117 27.09 23.30 1.30
C ALA A 117 25.59 22.93 1.24
N ARG A 118 25.16 21.84 1.89
CA ARG A 118 23.75 21.41 1.96
C ARG A 118 22.97 22.05 3.11
N MET A 119 23.65 22.75 4.03
CA MET A 119 23.05 23.30 5.26
C MET A 119 22.94 24.83 5.27
N SER A 120 23.25 25.53 4.18
CA SER A 120 23.09 26.99 4.11
C SER A 120 21.67 27.37 3.60
N PRO A 121 20.93 28.26 4.27
CA PRO A 121 19.63 28.73 3.81
C PRO A 121 19.77 29.71 2.63
N PRO A 122 18.75 29.84 1.75
CA PRO A 122 18.79 30.80 0.65
C PRO A 122 18.66 32.24 1.16
N ALA A 123 19.33 33.18 0.48
CA ALA A 123 19.27 34.61 0.78
C ALA A 123 17.83 35.17 0.67
N PRO A 124 17.45 36.17 1.48
CA PRO A 124 16.09 36.69 1.52
C PRO A 124 15.73 37.45 0.22
N ALA A 125 14.56 37.14 -0.35
CA ALA A 125 13.98 37.85 -1.48
C ALA A 125 13.49 39.25 -1.06
N GLU A 126 13.79 40.27 -1.86
CA GLU A 126 13.31 41.64 -1.67
C GLU A 126 11.77 41.72 -1.73
N ALA A 127 11.19 42.52 -0.82
CA ALA A 127 9.75 42.75 -0.73
C ALA A 127 9.19 43.51 -1.95
N PRO A 128 8.01 43.14 -2.48
CA PRO A 128 7.35 43.90 -3.54
C PRO A 128 6.67 45.15 -2.97
N ARG A 129 6.88 46.29 -3.64
CA ARG A 129 6.22 47.58 -3.33
C ARG A 129 4.72 47.53 -3.68
N PRO A 130 3.86 48.26 -2.94
CA PRO A 130 2.42 48.17 -3.10
C PRO A 130 1.90 49.04 -4.24
N GLY A 131 1.08 48.47 -5.11
CA GLY A 131 0.26 49.26 -6.03
C GLY A 131 -0.30 48.49 -7.21
N LEU A 132 -1.44 47.79 -7.02
CA LEU A 132 -2.58 47.81 -7.96
C LEU A 132 -3.78 46.95 -7.49
N LEU A 133 -4.13 46.92 -6.19
CA LEU A 133 -5.37 46.27 -5.72
C LEU A 133 -6.27 47.25 -4.96
N LYS A 134 -6.52 48.42 -5.57
CA LYS A 134 -7.56 49.38 -5.13
C LYS A 134 -8.74 49.53 -6.12
N ARG A 135 -8.93 48.54 -6.99
CA ARG A 135 -10.13 48.28 -7.80
C ARG A 135 -10.11 46.75 -7.95
N VAL A 136 -10.86 45.95 -7.21
CA VAL A 136 -12.23 45.49 -7.55
C VAL A 136 -12.87 44.80 -6.31
N LEU A 137 -12.57 45.25 -5.08
CA LEU A 137 -13.31 44.81 -3.89
C LEU A 137 -14.40 45.82 -3.53
N HIS A 138 -15.52 45.73 -4.23
CA HIS A 138 -16.82 46.20 -3.75
C HIS A 138 -17.91 45.31 -4.36
N GLY A 139 -18.54 44.49 -3.49
CA GLY A 139 -19.56 43.50 -3.83
C GLY A 139 -18.94 42.12 -4.02
N VAL A 140 -19.20 41.09 -3.20
CA VAL A 140 -20.32 40.83 -2.30
C VAL A 140 -19.81 39.87 -1.24
N LEU A 141 -19.81 40.31 0.02
CA LEU A 141 -19.85 39.44 1.19
C LEU A 141 -21.33 39.13 1.44
N GLY A 142 -21.67 37.83 1.49
CA GLY A 142 -22.96 37.36 2.01
C GLY A 142 -23.54 36.19 1.24
N ALA A 143 -23.21 34.96 1.65
CA ALA A 143 -24.17 33.86 1.79
C ALA A 143 -23.48 32.59 2.29
N SER A 144 -24.22 31.88 3.14
CA SER A 144 -23.87 30.70 3.90
C SER A 144 -23.46 29.48 3.08
N ILE A 145 -22.74 28.62 3.80
CA ILE A 145 -22.41 27.22 3.55
C ILE A 145 -23.54 26.45 2.84
N ALA A 146 -23.21 25.88 1.69
CA ALA A 146 -23.88 24.70 1.13
C ALA A 146 -22.84 23.83 0.42
N VAL A 147 -22.57 22.66 1.01
CA VAL A 147 -21.81 21.58 0.38
C VAL A 147 -22.59 21.12 -0.84
N SER A 148 -22.09 21.40 -2.05
CA SER A 148 -22.65 20.86 -3.29
C SER A 148 -21.90 19.58 -3.66
N PRO A 149 -22.60 18.47 -3.92
CA PRO A 149 -21.98 17.31 -4.52
C PRO A 149 -21.65 17.64 -5.99
N VAL A 150 -20.42 17.40 -6.40
CA VAL A 150 -19.99 17.49 -7.80
C VAL A 150 -20.65 16.35 -8.57
N HIS A 151 -21.91 16.55 -8.99
CA HIS A 151 -22.54 15.76 -10.03
C HIS A 151 -22.20 16.42 -11.37
N ALA A 152 -21.27 15.84 -12.12
CA ALA A 152 -21.19 16.10 -13.55
C ALA A 152 -22.46 15.50 -14.21
N PRO A 153 -23.22 16.25 -15.01
CA PRO A 153 -24.43 15.72 -15.63
C PRO A 153 -24.07 14.70 -16.72
N ALA A 154 -24.62 13.50 -16.59
CA ALA A 154 -24.50 12.37 -17.52
C ALA A 154 -24.91 12.68 -18.98
N ALA A 155 -25.53 13.84 -19.24
CA ALA A 155 -26.00 14.24 -20.56
C ALA A 155 -24.88 14.63 -21.54
N ALA A 156 -23.68 15.01 -21.07
CA ALA A 156 -22.57 15.37 -21.96
C ALA A 156 -21.81 14.16 -22.53
N LEU A 157 -22.01 12.96 -21.94
CA LEU A 157 -21.38 11.71 -22.38
C LEU A 157 -22.17 11.01 -23.50
N SER A 158 -23.46 11.29 -23.68
CA SER A 158 -24.33 10.52 -24.59
C SER A 158 -24.14 10.85 -26.07
N GLU A 159 -23.70 12.06 -26.43
CA GLU A 159 -23.41 12.42 -27.84
C GLU A 159 -21.99 12.06 -28.29
N SER A 160 -21.05 11.84 -27.36
CA SER A 160 -19.65 11.53 -27.67
C SER A 160 -19.35 10.03 -27.79
N LEU A 161 -20.19 9.16 -27.23
CA LEU A 161 -19.93 7.71 -27.17
C LEU A 161 -20.10 6.98 -28.52
N VAL A 162 -20.76 7.58 -29.52
CA VAL A 162 -21.01 6.95 -30.84
C VAL A 162 -20.64 7.85 -32.03
N ARG A 163 -19.77 8.85 -31.83
CA ARG A 163 -19.03 9.39 -32.98
C ARG A 163 -17.80 8.53 -33.20
N PHE A 164 -17.85 7.68 -34.23
CA PHE A 164 -16.66 7.08 -34.85
C PHE A 164 -15.79 8.20 -35.44
N GLN A 165 -15.13 8.96 -34.57
CA GLN A 165 -13.93 9.66 -34.99
C GLN A 165 -12.89 8.58 -35.28
N LYS A 166 -12.23 8.68 -36.43
CA LYS A 166 -10.89 8.09 -36.58
C LYS A 166 -10.11 8.53 -35.34
N VAL A 167 -9.92 7.62 -34.39
CA VAL A 167 -8.97 7.82 -33.32
C VAL A 167 -7.66 8.10 -34.06
N PRO A 168 -7.05 9.29 -33.89
CA PRO A 168 -5.73 9.53 -34.45
C PRO A 168 -4.86 8.36 -34.00
N SER A 169 -4.14 7.71 -34.93
CA SER A 169 -3.13 6.71 -34.58
C SER A 169 -2.40 7.19 -33.34
N ALA A 170 -2.36 6.39 -32.27
CA ALA A 170 -1.83 6.76 -30.97
C ALA A 170 -0.49 7.51 -31.14
N GLY A 171 -0.56 8.84 -31.21
CA GLY A 171 0.58 9.74 -31.26
C GLY A 171 1.13 9.96 -29.86
N GLY A 172 0.98 8.94 -29.00
CA GLY A 172 1.58 8.89 -27.69
C GLY A 172 3.08 8.70 -27.85
N ASP A 173 3.84 9.30 -26.94
CA ASP A 173 5.28 9.14 -26.88
C ASP A 173 5.64 7.64 -26.74
N SER A 174 6.07 7.01 -27.83
CA SER A 174 6.56 5.61 -27.89
C SER A 174 7.87 5.40 -27.11
N SER A 175 8.36 6.43 -26.42
CA SER A 175 9.51 6.38 -25.52
C SER A 175 9.13 6.31 -24.04
N TRP A 176 7.84 6.27 -23.69
CA TRP A 176 7.39 6.29 -22.28
C TRP A 176 8.07 5.21 -21.40
N TRP A 177 8.34 4.02 -21.94
CA TRP A 177 9.01 2.92 -21.25
C TRP A 177 10.53 2.89 -21.43
N LYS A 178 11.11 3.79 -22.24
CA LYS A 178 12.55 3.82 -22.57
C LYS A 178 13.37 4.69 -21.62
N ASP A 179 12.74 5.47 -20.74
CA ASP A 179 13.45 6.22 -19.70
C ASP A 179 14.04 5.27 -18.65
N LYS A 180 15.33 5.00 -18.78
CA LYS A 180 16.12 4.11 -17.92
C LYS A 180 16.22 4.57 -16.47
N SER A 181 15.96 5.86 -16.21
CA SER A 181 15.95 6.42 -14.86
C SER A 181 14.59 6.28 -14.18
N ALA A 182 13.52 6.04 -14.96
CA ALA A 182 12.18 5.94 -14.45
C ALA A 182 11.94 4.62 -13.72
N THR A 183 11.22 4.72 -12.61
CA THR A 183 10.51 3.60 -11.99
C THR A 183 9.02 3.86 -12.14
N ARG A 184 8.34 2.93 -12.81
CA ARG A 184 6.92 2.96 -13.14
C ARG A 184 6.16 1.88 -12.38
N THR A 185 4.88 2.11 -12.16
CA THR A 185 3.98 1.13 -11.53
C THR A 185 3.03 0.55 -12.57
N ALA A 186 2.88 -0.77 -12.57
CA ALA A 186 1.96 -1.46 -13.47
C ALA A 186 1.00 -2.37 -12.70
N VAL A 187 -0.23 -2.50 -13.22
CA VAL A 187 -1.26 -3.33 -12.60
C VAL A 187 -1.84 -4.29 -13.62
N THR A 188 -1.85 -5.59 -13.30
CA THR A 188 -2.61 -6.57 -14.07
C THR A 188 -4.07 -6.51 -13.65
N VAL A 189 -4.98 -6.23 -14.59
CA VAL A 189 -6.41 -6.05 -14.32
C VAL A 189 -7.21 -7.23 -14.89
N PRO A 190 -7.79 -8.09 -14.02
CA PRO A 190 -8.78 -9.07 -14.42
C PRO A 190 -10.11 -8.36 -14.69
N LEU A 191 -10.40 -8.02 -15.96
CA LEU A 191 -11.57 -7.23 -16.32
C LEU A 191 -12.89 -7.84 -15.83
N TYR A 192 -13.04 -9.17 -15.88
CA TYR A 192 -14.21 -9.88 -15.37
C TYR A 192 -14.48 -9.64 -13.87
N ALA A 193 -13.47 -9.21 -13.10
CA ALA A 193 -13.56 -9.01 -11.66
C ALA A 193 -14.02 -7.59 -11.28
N LEU A 194 -13.92 -6.61 -12.19
CA LEU A 194 -14.36 -5.25 -11.93
C LEU A 194 -15.89 -5.20 -11.74
N ARG A 195 -16.37 -4.28 -10.93
CA ARG A 195 -17.81 -4.05 -10.72
C ARG A 195 -18.11 -2.56 -10.61
N PRO A 196 -19.28 -2.11 -11.09
CA PRO A 196 -19.75 -0.78 -10.79
C PRO A 196 -20.14 -0.67 -9.32
N GLN A 197 -19.91 0.50 -8.70
CA GLN A 197 -20.27 0.75 -7.30
C GLN A 197 -21.79 0.96 -7.09
N ASN A 198 -22.63 0.82 -8.13
CA ASN A 198 -24.05 1.19 -8.14
C ASN A 198 -24.99 0.02 -8.54
N ILE A 199 -26.30 0.31 -8.62
CA ILE A 199 -27.45 -0.63 -8.67
C ILE A 199 -27.57 -1.44 -10.00
N ASN A 200 -26.60 -1.34 -10.92
CA ASN A 200 -26.66 -1.98 -12.25
C ASN A 200 -25.56 -3.03 -12.47
N ASP A 201 -25.17 -3.75 -11.42
CA ASP A 201 -24.19 -4.83 -11.51
C ASP A 201 -24.71 -5.99 -12.39
N ALA A 202 -24.04 -6.22 -13.52
CA ALA A 202 -24.36 -7.30 -14.45
C ALA A 202 -23.90 -8.69 -13.96
N GLY A 203 -23.16 -8.76 -12.85
CA GLY A 203 -22.56 -9.99 -12.33
C GLY A 203 -21.20 -10.33 -12.95
N VAL A 204 -20.67 -9.47 -13.85
CA VAL A 204 -19.35 -9.56 -14.49
C VAL A 204 -18.88 -8.16 -14.87
N GLY A 205 -17.56 -7.91 -14.82
CA GLY A 205 -17.01 -6.63 -15.25
C GLY A 205 -17.05 -6.45 -16.76
N LYS A 206 -17.29 -5.22 -17.19
CA LYS A 206 -17.52 -4.82 -18.59
C LYS A 206 -16.40 -3.92 -19.11
N TYR A 207 -16.26 -3.79 -20.43
CA TYR A 207 -15.26 -2.88 -21.02
C TYR A 207 -15.39 -1.44 -20.51
N SER A 208 -16.62 -0.96 -20.32
CA SER A 208 -16.94 0.36 -19.75
C SER A 208 -16.41 0.56 -18.31
N ASP A 209 -16.20 -0.53 -17.56
CA ASP A 209 -15.66 -0.45 -16.20
C ASP A 209 -14.16 -0.17 -16.18
N LEU A 210 -13.41 -0.56 -17.21
CA LEU A 210 -11.95 -0.42 -17.26
C LEU A 210 -11.52 1.05 -17.20
N GLY A 211 -12.06 1.88 -18.10
CA GLY A 211 -11.71 3.31 -18.20
C GLY A 211 -12.06 4.06 -16.92
N ARG A 212 -13.28 3.83 -16.43
CA ARG A 212 -13.79 4.38 -15.16
C ARG A 212 -12.90 4.00 -13.99
N TYR A 213 -12.66 2.70 -13.80
CA TYR A 213 -11.88 2.18 -12.68
C TYR A 213 -10.43 2.69 -12.72
N TYR A 214 -9.82 2.76 -13.90
CA TYR A 214 -8.48 3.34 -14.03
C TYR A 214 -8.45 4.80 -13.56
N ARG A 215 -9.36 5.63 -14.07
CA ARG A 215 -9.41 7.06 -13.73
C ARG A 215 -9.67 7.30 -12.24
N GLU A 216 -10.60 6.55 -11.66
CA GLU A 216 -11.08 6.79 -10.30
C GLU A 216 -10.22 6.11 -9.23
N GLU A 217 -9.66 4.92 -9.52
CA GLU A 217 -8.96 4.11 -8.52
C GLU A 217 -7.46 4.03 -8.80
N LEU A 218 -7.03 3.73 -10.04
CA LEU A 218 -5.61 3.41 -10.32
C LEU A 218 -4.74 4.65 -10.58
N ALA A 219 -5.23 5.61 -11.37
CA ALA A 219 -4.48 6.81 -11.72
C ALA A 219 -4.09 7.65 -10.48
N PRO A 220 -4.96 7.84 -9.46
CA PRO A 220 -4.58 8.54 -8.23
C PRO A 220 -3.43 7.87 -7.47
N GLN A 221 -3.28 6.55 -7.58
CA GLN A 221 -2.19 5.78 -6.98
C GLN A 221 -0.86 5.90 -7.73
N GLY A 222 -0.86 6.56 -8.91
CA GLY A 222 0.33 6.66 -9.75
C GLY A 222 0.63 5.39 -10.53
N VAL A 223 -0.38 4.59 -10.85
CA VAL A 223 -0.24 3.49 -11.81
C VAL A 223 0.02 4.11 -13.19
N ASP A 224 1.11 3.71 -13.84
CA ASP A 224 1.49 4.19 -15.18
C ASP A 224 0.91 3.31 -16.29
N ALA A 225 0.75 2.01 -16.02
CA ALA A 225 0.35 1.02 -17.02
C ALA A 225 -0.60 -0.03 -16.46
N VAL A 226 -1.56 -0.43 -17.29
CA VAL A 226 -2.47 -1.55 -17.07
C VAL A 226 -2.08 -2.68 -18.01
N LEU A 227 -1.95 -3.89 -17.49
CA LEU A 227 -1.91 -5.11 -18.27
C LEU A 227 -3.28 -5.78 -18.17
N LEU A 228 -4.01 -5.86 -19.28
CA LEU A 228 -5.25 -6.65 -19.31
C LEU A 228 -4.89 -8.12 -19.46
N LEU A 229 -5.53 -8.99 -18.68
CA LEU A 229 -5.59 -10.40 -19.02
C LEU A 229 -6.18 -10.58 -20.45
N PRO A 230 -5.98 -11.74 -21.10
CA PRO A 230 -6.48 -11.93 -22.46
C PRO A 230 -7.97 -11.58 -22.56
N HIS A 231 -8.29 -10.61 -23.42
CA HIS A 231 -9.62 -10.01 -23.59
C HIS A 231 -10.44 -10.68 -24.70
N PHE A 232 -9.97 -11.83 -25.14
CA PHE A 232 -10.49 -12.52 -26.31
C PHE A 232 -11.74 -13.33 -25.97
N ALA A 233 -12.56 -13.59 -26.99
CA ALA A 233 -13.72 -14.47 -26.85
C ALA A 233 -13.31 -15.87 -26.38
N THR A 234 -14.09 -16.43 -25.45
CA THR A 234 -13.89 -17.76 -24.87
C THR A 234 -15.19 -18.56 -24.87
N LEU A 235 -15.08 -19.90 -24.84
CA LEU A 235 -16.22 -20.79 -24.56
C LEU A 235 -16.31 -21.17 -23.08
N ASP A 236 -15.24 -20.98 -22.33
CA ASP A 236 -15.13 -21.33 -20.92
C ASP A 236 -14.62 -20.11 -20.12
N GLU A 237 -14.35 -20.28 -18.83
CA GLU A 237 -13.93 -19.19 -17.95
C GLU A 237 -12.48 -18.74 -18.18
N SER A 238 -11.63 -19.63 -18.72
CA SER A 238 -10.20 -19.34 -18.85
C SER A 238 -9.92 -18.34 -19.99
N PRO A 239 -9.37 -17.16 -19.70
CA PRO A 239 -9.02 -16.19 -20.75
C PRO A 239 -7.87 -16.69 -21.65
N TYR A 240 -7.07 -17.65 -21.18
CA TYR A 240 -5.93 -18.21 -21.92
C TYR A 240 -6.31 -19.32 -22.91
N ALA A 241 -7.59 -19.68 -23.01
CA ALA A 241 -8.12 -20.61 -24.01
C ALA A 241 -9.11 -19.92 -24.98
N PRO A 242 -8.65 -18.92 -25.76
CA PRO A 242 -9.53 -18.13 -26.61
C PRO A 242 -9.97 -18.87 -27.88
N VAL A 243 -11.22 -18.62 -28.31
CA VAL A 243 -11.75 -19.15 -29.58
C VAL A 243 -11.21 -18.43 -30.80
N SER A 244 -10.84 -17.17 -30.64
CA SER A 244 -10.30 -16.30 -31.69
C SER A 244 -9.46 -15.23 -31.02
N LEU A 245 -8.24 -15.02 -31.51
CA LEU A 245 -7.40 -13.92 -31.03
C LEU A 245 -7.73 -12.56 -31.64
N PHE A 246 -8.73 -12.49 -32.54
CA PHE A 246 -9.19 -11.22 -33.13
C PHE A 246 -10.50 -10.74 -32.50
N ALA A 247 -11.28 -11.64 -31.90
CA ALA A 247 -12.60 -11.31 -31.38
C ALA A 247 -12.53 -10.94 -29.89
N LEU A 248 -13.24 -9.88 -29.51
CA LEU A 248 -13.45 -9.48 -28.12
C LEU A 248 -14.37 -10.45 -27.40
N ASN A 249 -14.16 -10.63 -26.09
CA ASN A 249 -15.07 -11.40 -25.25
C ASN A 249 -16.44 -10.72 -25.13
N GLU A 250 -17.49 -11.38 -25.61
CA GLU A 250 -18.87 -10.88 -25.55
C GLU A 250 -19.42 -10.82 -24.12
N ASP A 251 -18.87 -11.62 -23.20
CA ASP A 251 -19.26 -11.61 -21.78
C ASP A 251 -18.96 -10.24 -21.11
N GLN A 252 -18.01 -9.48 -21.69
CA GLN A 252 -17.56 -8.17 -21.20
C GLN A 252 -18.23 -6.99 -21.94
N LEU A 253 -19.12 -7.26 -22.90
CA LEU A 253 -19.90 -6.22 -23.56
C LEU A 253 -20.92 -5.63 -22.58
N ASP A 254 -20.94 -4.30 -22.45
CA ASP A 254 -21.91 -3.58 -21.62
C ASP A 254 -23.20 -3.33 -22.41
N TRP A 255 -24.14 -4.27 -22.30
CA TRP A 255 -25.45 -4.13 -22.93
C TRP A 255 -26.26 -2.94 -22.41
N SER A 256 -25.97 -2.42 -21.20
CA SER A 256 -26.70 -1.26 -20.67
C SER A 256 -26.39 0.04 -21.42
N LEU A 257 -25.29 0.07 -22.16
CA LEU A 257 -24.88 1.20 -22.99
C LEU A 257 -25.37 1.09 -24.45
N VAL A 258 -26.01 -0.02 -24.83
CA VAL A 258 -26.55 -0.21 -26.17
C VAL A 258 -27.88 0.53 -26.29
N ASP A 259 -28.04 1.36 -27.34
CA ASP A 259 -29.19 2.26 -27.47
C ASP A 259 -30.53 1.55 -27.42
N GLU A 260 -30.64 0.38 -28.08
CA GLU A 260 -31.85 -0.42 -28.11
C GLU A 260 -32.23 -0.95 -26.72
N VAL A 261 -31.24 -1.26 -25.88
CA VAL A 261 -31.45 -1.72 -24.50
C VAL A 261 -31.75 -0.54 -23.58
N ARG A 262 -31.05 0.59 -23.73
CA ARG A 262 -31.29 1.81 -22.95
C ARG A 262 -32.70 2.36 -23.19
N ALA A 263 -33.21 2.24 -24.41
CA ALA A 263 -34.55 2.67 -24.79
C ALA A 263 -35.66 1.72 -24.29
N ASP A 264 -35.33 0.50 -23.86
CA ASP A 264 -36.29 -0.50 -23.39
C ASP A 264 -35.99 -0.91 -21.93
N PRO A 265 -36.71 -0.35 -20.94
CA PRO A 265 -36.55 -0.69 -19.54
C PRO A 265 -36.73 -2.18 -19.22
N ALA A 266 -37.51 -2.93 -20.01
CA ALA A 266 -37.69 -4.37 -19.82
C ALA A 266 -36.44 -5.15 -20.22
N LEU A 267 -35.74 -4.73 -21.27
CA LEU A 267 -34.42 -5.29 -21.63
C LEU A 267 -33.36 -4.89 -20.59
N ALA A 268 -33.34 -3.63 -20.16
CA ALA A 268 -32.35 -3.16 -19.18
C ALA A 268 -32.49 -3.88 -17.82
N ALA A 269 -33.72 -4.08 -17.33
CA ALA A 269 -33.96 -4.76 -16.06
C ALA A 269 -33.45 -6.21 -16.01
N ARG A 270 -33.33 -6.88 -17.17
CA ARG A 270 -32.81 -8.24 -17.27
C ARG A 270 -31.31 -8.34 -17.09
N LEU A 271 -30.56 -7.23 -17.12
CA LEU A 271 -29.09 -7.27 -17.06
C LEU A 271 -28.57 -7.39 -15.62
N VAL A 272 -29.34 -6.92 -14.64
CA VAL A 272 -28.88 -6.83 -13.24
C VAL A 272 -28.89 -8.21 -12.58
N ALA A 273 -27.71 -8.71 -12.19
CA ALA A 273 -27.56 -9.94 -11.42
C ALA A 273 -26.29 -9.89 -10.55
N PRO A 274 -26.28 -9.08 -9.49
CA PRO A 274 -25.11 -8.96 -8.61
C PRO A 274 -24.73 -10.32 -8.03
N SER A 275 -23.44 -10.65 -8.08
CA SER A 275 -22.90 -11.89 -7.54
C SER A 275 -21.43 -11.73 -7.15
N GLN A 276 -20.99 -12.48 -6.13
CA GLN A 276 -19.58 -12.55 -5.73
C GLN A 276 -18.72 -13.29 -6.77
N SER A 277 -19.30 -14.26 -7.47
CA SER A 277 -18.65 -15.00 -8.54
C SER A 277 -19.47 -14.95 -9.81
N VAL A 278 -18.81 -14.74 -10.95
CA VAL A 278 -19.43 -14.80 -12.28
C VAL A 278 -20.04 -16.20 -12.49
N ASP A 279 -21.33 -16.25 -12.79
CA ASP A 279 -21.99 -17.43 -13.35
C ASP A 279 -22.06 -17.27 -14.87
N TYR A 280 -21.03 -17.77 -15.57
CA TYR A 280 -20.90 -17.60 -17.02
C TYR A 280 -22.05 -18.22 -17.81
N ALA A 281 -22.62 -19.33 -17.33
CA ALA A 281 -23.73 -19.98 -18.01
C ALA A 281 -25.01 -19.13 -17.91
N ALA A 282 -25.34 -18.66 -16.70
CA ALA A 282 -26.48 -17.77 -16.48
C ALA A 282 -26.31 -16.43 -17.20
N LEU A 283 -25.10 -15.85 -17.15
CA LEU A 283 -24.72 -14.63 -17.86
C LEU A 283 -25.00 -14.74 -19.36
N ARG A 284 -24.44 -15.76 -20.02
CA ARG A 284 -24.55 -15.94 -21.48
C ARG A 284 -25.98 -16.24 -21.91
N ALA A 285 -26.75 -16.99 -21.12
CA ALA A 285 -28.16 -17.24 -21.41
C ALA A 285 -28.98 -15.93 -21.34
N ARG A 286 -28.78 -15.15 -20.29
CA ARG A 286 -29.47 -13.88 -20.04
C ARG A 286 -29.12 -12.83 -21.08
N GLU A 287 -27.82 -12.54 -21.25
CA GLU A 287 -27.34 -11.52 -22.18
C GLU A 287 -27.49 -11.94 -23.64
N GLY A 288 -27.36 -13.23 -23.96
CA GLY A 288 -27.67 -13.73 -25.30
C GLY A 288 -29.14 -13.53 -25.70
N GLY A 289 -30.07 -13.59 -24.74
CA GLY A 289 -31.47 -13.23 -24.95
C GLY A 289 -31.65 -11.74 -25.23
N VAL A 290 -31.02 -10.88 -24.42
CA VAL A 290 -31.04 -9.42 -24.61
C VAL A 290 -30.42 -9.03 -25.95
N ALA A 291 -29.28 -9.62 -26.31
CA ALA A 291 -28.58 -9.39 -27.57
C ALA A 291 -29.48 -9.64 -28.78
N ARG A 292 -30.22 -10.76 -28.78
CA ARG A 292 -31.12 -11.13 -29.88
C ARG A 292 -32.26 -10.13 -30.05
N GLU A 293 -32.93 -9.78 -28.95
CA GLU A 293 -34.05 -8.84 -28.97
C GLU A 293 -33.60 -7.42 -29.35
N ALA A 294 -32.47 -6.96 -28.79
CA ALA A 294 -31.87 -5.68 -29.13
C ALA A 294 -31.42 -5.63 -30.60
N PHE A 295 -30.85 -6.72 -31.14
CA PHE A 295 -30.47 -6.79 -32.54
C PHE A 295 -31.69 -6.73 -33.47
N ALA A 296 -32.78 -7.41 -33.12
CA ALA A 296 -34.03 -7.33 -33.88
C ALA A 296 -34.61 -5.91 -33.90
N LEU A 297 -34.46 -5.14 -32.81
CA LEU A 297 -34.82 -3.73 -32.76
C LEU A 297 -33.90 -2.88 -33.65
N PHE A 298 -32.58 -3.10 -33.59
CA PHE A 298 -31.59 -2.41 -34.42
C PHE A 298 -31.87 -2.58 -35.92
N LEU A 299 -32.30 -3.77 -36.35
CA LEU A 299 -32.61 -4.06 -37.75
C LEU A 299 -33.85 -3.34 -38.31
N LYS A 300 -34.66 -2.67 -37.46
CA LYS A 300 -35.85 -1.92 -37.91
C LYS A 300 -35.49 -0.67 -38.70
N ASP A 301 -34.35 -0.03 -38.42
CA ASP A 301 -33.88 1.14 -39.16
C ASP A 301 -32.54 0.89 -39.86
N LYS A 302 -32.64 0.29 -41.05
CA LYS A 302 -31.50 -0.01 -41.93
C LYS A 302 -30.92 1.23 -42.61
N SER A 303 -31.55 2.40 -42.49
CA SER A 303 -31.10 3.65 -43.11
C SER A 303 -30.25 4.52 -42.17
N SER A 304 -30.22 4.15 -40.88
CA SER A 304 -29.46 4.86 -39.86
C SER A 304 -27.95 4.90 -40.17
N THR A 305 -27.27 5.90 -39.62
CA THR A 305 -25.79 5.97 -39.67
C THR A 305 -25.17 4.75 -38.99
N ARG A 306 -25.74 4.30 -37.85
CA ARG A 306 -25.28 3.09 -37.15
C ARG A 306 -25.38 1.83 -38.01
N ALA A 307 -26.41 1.67 -38.83
CA ALA A 307 -26.52 0.55 -39.77
C ALA A 307 -25.41 0.58 -40.84
N ARG A 308 -25.05 1.77 -41.32
CA ARG A 308 -23.93 1.95 -42.27
C ARG A 308 -22.58 1.66 -41.61
N ASP A 309 -22.35 2.19 -40.40
CA ASP A 309 -21.11 1.97 -39.65
C ASP A 309 -20.92 0.48 -39.32
N PHE A 310 -21.99 -0.22 -38.96
CA PHE A 310 -21.98 -1.67 -38.73
C PHE A 310 -21.64 -2.45 -40.02
N ALA A 311 -22.23 -2.07 -41.16
CA ALA A 311 -21.93 -2.70 -42.44
C ALA A 311 -20.47 -2.47 -42.87
N GLU A 312 -19.95 -1.27 -42.67
CA GLU A 312 -18.55 -0.94 -42.93
C GLU A 312 -17.60 -1.73 -42.02
N PHE A 313 -17.88 -1.78 -40.72
CA PHE A 313 -17.12 -2.61 -39.77
C PHE A 313 -17.10 -4.08 -40.21
N SER A 314 -18.27 -4.61 -40.57
CA SER A 314 -18.40 -6.00 -41.00
C SER A 314 -17.59 -6.29 -42.26
N ALA A 315 -17.62 -5.38 -43.25
CA ALA A 315 -16.84 -5.51 -44.47
C ALA A 315 -15.32 -5.43 -44.22
N GLN A 316 -14.87 -4.49 -43.37
CA GLN A 316 -13.45 -4.30 -43.05
C GLN A 316 -12.85 -5.48 -42.26
N ASN A 317 -13.68 -6.18 -41.48
CA ASN A 317 -13.24 -7.25 -40.58
C ASN A 317 -13.65 -8.65 -41.05
N ALA A 318 -14.22 -8.78 -42.26
CA ALA A 318 -14.81 -10.03 -42.76
C ALA A 318 -13.87 -11.24 -42.67
N SER A 319 -12.55 -11.04 -42.84
CA SER A 319 -11.54 -12.10 -42.84
C SER A 319 -11.50 -12.94 -41.56
N TRP A 320 -11.76 -12.34 -40.40
CA TRP A 320 -11.80 -13.02 -39.11
C TRP A 320 -13.21 -13.04 -38.51
N LEU A 321 -14.00 -11.99 -38.77
CA LEU A 321 -15.32 -11.80 -38.16
C LEU A 321 -16.33 -12.83 -38.65
N ASP A 322 -16.28 -13.20 -39.92
CA ASP A 322 -17.21 -14.17 -40.51
C ASP A 322 -16.96 -15.58 -39.95
N GLU A 323 -15.69 -15.98 -39.86
CA GLU A 323 -15.31 -17.27 -39.30
C GLU A 323 -15.62 -17.34 -37.80
N TYR A 324 -15.37 -16.25 -37.06
CA TYR A 324 -15.71 -16.14 -35.65
C TYR A 324 -17.23 -16.29 -35.42
N ALA A 325 -18.03 -15.50 -36.15
CA ALA A 325 -19.48 -15.49 -36.00
C ALA A 325 -20.11 -16.84 -36.39
N GLU A 326 -19.59 -17.48 -37.45
CA GLU A 326 -19.99 -18.83 -37.84
C GLU A 326 -19.61 -19.84 -36.75
N PHE A 327 -18.37 -19.82 -36.27
CA PHE A 327 -17.87 -20.76 -35.26
C PHE A 327 -18.68 -20.68 -33.96
N MET A 328 -18.88 -19.48 -33.42
CA MET A 328 -19.63 -19.27 -32.18
C MET A 328 -21.09 -19.72 -32.33
N THR A 329 -21.70 -19.49 -33.49
CA THR A 329 -23.07 -19.95 -33.78
C THR A 329 -23.12 -21.48 -33.84
N LEU A 330 -22.23 -22.12 -34.60
CA LEU A 330 -22.12 -23.58 -34.67
C LEU A 330 -21.88 -24.21 -33.30
N SER A 331 -20.95 -23.65 -32.52
CA SER A 331 -20.64 -24.14 -31.17
C SER A 331 -21.86 -24.13 -30.26
N SER A 332 -22.65 -23.06 -30.30
CA SER A 332 -23.89 -22.96 -29.52
C SER A 332 -24.99 -23.93 -29.96
N MET A 333 -24.99 -24.36 -31.23
CA MET A 333 -26.04 -25.20 -31.82
C MET A 333 -25.71 -26.70 -31.86
N ILE A 334 -24.42 -27.05 -31.89
CA ILE A 334 -23.93 -28.43 -32.01
C ILE A 334 -23.69 -29.05 -30.61
N GLY A 335 -23.25 -28.25 -29.62
CA GLY A 335 -23.16 -28.69 -28.23
C GLY A 335 -22.07 -29.72 -27.93
N LYS A 336 -21.08 -29.89 -28.81
CA LYS A 336 -19.86 -30.70 -28.60
C LYS A 336 -18.62 -29.94 -29.07
N PRO A 337 -17.40 -30.30 -28.62
CA PRO A 337 -16.16 -29.63 -29.03
C PRO A 337 -15.96 -29.64 -30.56
N ALA A 338 -15.35 -28.58 -31.10
CA ALA A 338 -15.19 -28.39 -32.54
C ALA A 338 -14.39 -29.50 -33.23
N LEU A 339 -13.44 -30.13 -32.52
CA LEU A 339 -12.67 -31.26 -33.04
C LEU A 339 -13.54 -32.49 -33.35
N ASP A 340 -14.72 -32.59 -32.73
CA ASP A 340 -15.65 -33.71 -32.88
C ASP A 340 -16.84 -33.36 -33.79
N TRP A 341 -16.83 -32.20 -34.44
CA TRP A 341 -17.83 -31.83 -35.43
C TRP A 341 -17.63 -32.61 -36.73
N THR A 342 -18.70 -33.24 -37.20
CA THR A 342 -18.76 -33.82 -38.54
C THR A 342 -19.28 -32.78 -39.55
N ALA A 343 -19.14 -33.07 -40.84
CA ALA A 343 -19.78 -32.26 -41.89
C ALA A 343 -21.31 -32.26 -41.75
N GLU A 344 -21.89 -33.37 -41.30
CA GLU A 344 -23.33 -33.53 -41.08
C GLU A 344 -23.82 -32.66 -39.91
N ASP A 345 -23.11 -32.62 -38.79
CA ASP A 345 -23.45 -31.74 -37.65
C ASP A 345 -23.50 -30.27 -38.08
N GLN A 346 -22.49 -29.85 -38.85
CA GLN A 346 -22.40 -28.47 -39.34
C GLN A 346 -23.51 -28.15 -40.34
N ALA A 347 -23.79 -29.05 -41.29
CA ALA A 347 -24.89 -28.87 -42.24
C ALA A 347 -26.24 -28.82 -41.54
N ALA A 348 -26.47 -29.71 -40.56
CA ALA A 348 -27.68 -29.72 -39.76
C ALA A 348 -27.85 -28.44 -38.95
N ALA A 349 -26.77 -27.91 -38.35
CA ALA A 349 -26.81 -26.64 -37.63
C ALA A 349 -27.10 -25.45 -38.55
N ARG A 350 -26.44 -25.37 -39.73
CA ARG A 350 -26.69 -24.31 -40.72
C ARG A 350 -28.13 -24.31 -41.26
N ALA A 351 -28.77 -25.48 -41.31
CA ALA A 351 -30.16 -25.61 -41.75
C ALA A 351 -31.20 -25.22 -40.67
N LYS A 352 -30.80 -25.01 -39.41
CA LYS A 352 -31.72 -24.61 -38.34
C LYS A 352 -32.24 -23.18 -38.58
N PRO A 353 -33.55 -22.91 -38.40
CA PRO A 353 -34.07 -21.55 -38.43
C PRO A 353 -33.33 -20.64 -37.44
N GLY A 354 -33.02 -19.41 -37.87
CA GLY A 354 -32.30 -18.43 -37.05
C GLY A 354 -30.77 -18.54 -37.08
N PHE A 355 -30.18 -19.50 -37.80
CA PHE A 355 -28.72 -19.59 -37.94
C PHE A 355 -28.09 -18.28 -38.46
N ASP A 356 -28.58 -17.78 -39.60
CA ASP A 356 -28.05 -16.55 -40.21
C ASP A 356 -28.28 -15.31 -39.32
N GLU A 357 -29.41 -15.27 -38.60
CA GLU A 357 -29.71 -14.21 -37.64
C GLU A 357 -28.72 -14.23 -36.46
N MET A 358 -28.40 -15.41 -35.93
CA MET A 358 -27.40 -15.55 -34.87
C MET A 358 -26.00 -15.16 -35.36
N VAL A 359 -25.60 -15.57 -36.57
CA VAL A 359 -24.33 -15.12 -37.17
C VAL A 359 -24.30 -13.61 -37.27
N ALA A 360 -25.35 -12.98 -37.81
CA ALA A 360 -25.42 -11.52 -37.93
C ALA A 360 -25.41 -10.82 -36.55
N ALA A 361 -26.09 -11.37 -35.55
CA ALA A 361 -26.09 -10.86 -34.18
C ALA A 361 -24.69 -10.94 -33.55
N ARG A 362 -23.92 -12.01 -33.79
CA ARG A 362 -22.51 -12.11 -33.32
C ARG A 362 -21.62 -11.05 -33.95
N ARG A 363 -21.78 -10.79 -35.26
CA ARG A 363 -21.06 -9.69 -35.93
C ARG A 363 -21.38 -8.34 -35.29
N TRP A 364 -22.65 -8.11 -34.96
CA TRP A 364 -23.11 -6.90 -34.32
C TRP A 364 -22.59 -6.75 -32.88
N SER A 365 -22.58 -7.83 -32.09
CA SER A 365 -21.96 -7.84 -30.76
C SER A 365 -20.49 -7.45 -30.81
N GLN A 366 -19.72 -7.97 -31.79
CA GLN A 366 -18.32 -7.59 -31.97
C GLN A 366 -18.18 -6.11 -32.35
N TRP A 367 -19.01 -5.59 -33.25
CA TRP A 367 -19.00 -4.16 -33.58
C TRP A 367 -19.20 -3.28 -32.32
N LEU A 368 -20.19 -3.61 -31.49
CA LEU A 368 -20.45 -2.91 -30.23
C LEU A 368 -19.28 -3.04 -29.25
N ALA A 369 -18.74 -4.25 -29.08
CA ALA A 369 -17.61 -4.52 -28.19
C ALA A 369 -16.37 -3.74 -28.61
N HIS A 370 -16.07 -3.68 -29.92
CA HIS A 370 -14.95 -2.90 -30.45
C HIS A 370 -15.11 -1.41 -30.11
N GLY A 371 -16.33 -0.87 -30.24
CA GLY A 371 -16.63 0.52 -29.85
C GLY A 371 -16.39 0.79 -28.37
N GLN A 372 -16.91 -0.07 -27.49
CA GLN A 372 -16.77 0.09 -26.04
C GLN A 372 -15.33 -0.09 -25.57
N MET A 373 -14.60 -1.07 -26.12
CA MET A 373 -13.19 -1.28 -25.78
C MET A 373 -12.33 -0.09 -26.22
N LYS A 374 -12.58 0.48 -27.41
CA LYS A 374 -11.90 1.72 -27.85
C LYS A 374 -12.18 2.90 -26.91
N ALA A 375 -13.42 3.06 -26.47
CA ALA A 375 -13.78 4.10 -25.51
C ALA A 375 -13.05 3.91 -24.17
N ALA A 376 -12.98 2.66 -23.67
CA ALA A 376 -12.25 2.34 -22.44
C ALA A 376 -10.75 2.66 -22.54
N LEU A 377 -10.10 2.28 -23.65
CA LEU A 377 -8.68 2.64 -23.89
C LEU A 377 -8.48 4.15 -23.93
N ALA A 378 -9.38 4.88 -24.61
CA ALA A 378 -9.31 6.33 -24.67
C ALA A 378 -9.44 7.00 -23.29
N GLU A 379 -10.29 6.48 -22.40
CA GLU A 379 -10.40 6.97 -21.02
C GLU A 379 -9.11 6.73 -20.21
N VAL A 380 -8.49 5.55 -20.35
CA VAL A 380 -7.20 5.27 -19.70
C VAL A 380 -6.12 6.22 -20.21
N HIS A 381 -6.04 6.42 -21.52
CA HIS A 381 -5.07 7.33 -22.14
C HIS A 381 -5.30 8.79 -21.74
N ALA A 382 -6.56 9.24 -21.65
CA ALA A 382 -6.90 10.59 -21.22
C ALA A 382 -6.48 10.86 -19.75
N ALA A 383 -6.47 9.81 -18.91
CA ALA A 383 -5.93 9.85 -17.56
C ALA A 383 -4.40 9.63 -17.49
N GLY A 384 -3.71 9.61 -18.62
CA GLY A 384 -2.25 9.47 -18.73
C GLY A 384 -1.72 8.05 -18.64
N GLY A 385 -2.60 7.05 -18.59
CA GLY A 385 -2.23 5.64 -18.49
C GLY A 385 -1.82 5.00 -19.80
N LYS A 386 -1.23 3.82 -19.68
CA LYS A 386 -0.86 2.93 -20.79
C LYS A 386 -1.57 1.60 -20.66
N VAL A 387 -1.96 0.99 -21.78
CA VAL A 387 -2.64 -0.32 -21.76
C VAL A 387 -1.87 -1.31 -22.60
N LEU A 388 -1.49 -2.41 -21.97
CA LEU A 388 -0.90 -3.57 -22.59
C LEU A 388 -1.98 -4.64 -22.71
N PHE A 389 -2.05 -5.31 -23.85
CA PHE A 389 -2.82 -6.55 -23.97
C PHE A 389 -1.95 -7.76 -23.65
N ASP A 390 -2.58 -8.82 -23.17
CA ASP A 390 -1.96 -10.11 -22.94
C ASP A 390 -2.44 -11.11 -23.99
N ILE A 391 -1.51 -11.87 -24.55
CA ILE A 391 -1.79 -12.76 -25.68
C ILE A 391 -1.12 -14.13 -25.48
N PRO A 392 -1.91 -15.21 -25.36
CA PRO A 392 -1.38 -16.56 -25.24
C PRO A 392 -0.65 -16.97 -26.52
N MET A 393 0.53 -17.56 -26.37
CA MET A 393 1.31 -18.03 -27.52
C MET A 393 0.60 -19.18 -28.27
N PHE A 394 -0.09 -20.05 -27.55
CA PHE A 394 -0.80 -21.20 -28.10
C PHE A 394 -2.25 -20.85 -28.45
N ARG A 395 -2.92 -21.74 -29.21
CA ARG A 395 -4.34 -21.62 -29.54
C ARG A 395 -5.14 -22.65 -28.78
N ALA A 396 -6.36 -22.32 -28.37
CA ALA A 396 -7.28 -23.32 -27.87
C ALA A 396 -7.59 -24.34 -28.98
N LYS A 397 -7.74 -25.60 -28.62
CA LYS A 397 -8.16 -26.66 -29.54
C LYS A 397 -9.61 -26.50 -29.99
N ASN A 398 -10.42 -25.85 -29.17
CA ASN A 398 -11.79 -25.50 -29.48
C ASN A 398 -11.87 -24.04 -29.97
N SER A 399 -11.23 -23.76 -31.11
CA SER A 399 -11.09 -22.42 -31.67
C SER A 399 -11.31 -22.39 -33.18
N VAL A 400 -11.50 -21.17 -33.72
CA VAL A 400 -11.58 -20.91 -35.16
C VAL A 400 -10.32 -21.40 -35.88
N ASP A 401 -9.14 -21.16 -35.29
CA ASP A 401 -7.86 -21.56 -35.90
C ASP A 401 -7.74 -23.09 -35.99
N ALA A 402 -8.04 -23.81 -34.91
CA ALA A 402 -7.98 -25.27 -34.91
C ALA A 402 -9.03 -25.89 -35.87
N TRP A 403 -10.18 -25.23 -36.02
CA TRP A 403 -11.26 -25.69 -36.91
C TRP A 403 -10.99 -25.42 -38.40
N LYS A 404 -10.69 -24.18 -38.77
CA LYS A 404 -10.50 -23.77 -40.18
C LYS A 404 -9.09 -24.08 -40.69
N ARG A 405 -8.10 -24.14 -39.80
CA ARG A 405 -6.68 -24.25 -40.15
C ARG A 405 -5.97 -25.36 -39.34
N PRO A 406 -6.50 -26.59 -39.28
CA PRO A 406 -5.91 -27.67 -38.47
C PRO A 406 -4.47 -28.02 -38.89
N GLY A 407 -4.11 -27.76 -40.16
CA GLY A 407 -2.76 -28.00 -40.69
C GLY A 407 -1.66 -27.17 -40.03
N LEU A 408 -1.99 -26.08 -39.34
CA LEU A 408 -1.02 -25.27 -38.60
C LEU A 408 -0.55 -25.91 -37.29
N PHE A 409 -1.22 -26.98 -36.84
CA PHE A 409 -1.00 -27.56 -35.52
C PHE A 409 -0.46 -28.99 -35.60
N ALA A 410 0.39 -29.35 -34.63
CA ALA A 410 0.70 -30.74 -34.34
C ALA A 410 -0.57 -31.44 -33.84
N ASP A 411 -0.58 -32.78 -33.82
CA ASP A 411 -1.77 -33.58 -33.53
C ASP A 411 -2.65 -33.00 -32.39
N LEU A 412 -3.78 -32.42 -32.81
CA LEU A 412 -4.73 -31.70 -31.96
C LEU A 412 -5.39 -32.61 -30.91
N ARG A 413 -5.40 -33.93 -31.12
CA ARG A 413 -6.06 -34.87 -30.20
C ARG A 413 -5.12 -35.38 -29.12
N THR A 414 -3.84 -35.58 -29.42
CA THR A 414 -2.94 -36.31 -28.52
C THR A 414 -1.76 -35.49 -27.97
N ARG A 415 -1.47 -34.31 -28.54
CA ARG A 415 -0.32 -33.49 -28.12
C ARG A 415 -0.74 -32.13 -27.57
N ASN A 416 -0.11 -31.75 -26.46
CA ASN A 416 -0.38 -30.52 -25.72
C ASN A 416 0.93 -29.83 -25.34
N PRO A 417 0.95 -28.50 -25.23
CA PRO A 417 2.00 -27.79 -24.52
C PRO A 417 1.89 -28.03 -23.00
N GLY A 418 3.01 -27.88 -22.30
CA GLY A 418 3.05 -28.01 -20.84
C GLY A 418 4.46 -28.10 -20.26
N ILE A 419 4.55 -27.94 -18.94
CA ILE A 419 5.78 -28.02 -18.16
C ILE A 419 5.71 -29.30 -17.33
N ILE A 420 6.52 -30.30 -17.67
CA ILE A 420 6.68 -31.51 -16.86
C ILE A 420 8.13 -31.55 -16.37
N ASN A 421 8.35 -31.36 -15.07
CA ASN A 421 9.63 -31.50 -14.40
C ASN A 421 9.45 -31.97 -12.94
N ALA A 422 10.53 -32.06 -12.17
CA ALA A 422 10.50 -32.56 -10.79
C ALA A 422 9.65 -31.72 -9.81
N TYR A 423 9.31 -30.47 -10.16
CA TYR A 423 8.64 -29.50 -9.29
C TYR A 423 7.27 -29.04 -9.82
N VAL A 424 7.06 -29.12 -11.14
CA VAL A 424 5.86 -28.63 -11.84
C VAL A 424 5.39 -29.70 -12.81
N HIS A 425 4.09 -30.03 -12.77
CA HIS A 425 3.46 -30.99 -13.67
C HIS A 425 2.20 -30.37 -14.29
N GLU A 426 2.41 -29.57 -15.33
CA GLU A 426 1.37 -28.93 -16.11
C GLU A 426 1.25 -29.57 -17.49
N ASP A 427 0.03 -30.02 -17.82
CA ASP A 427 -0.36 -30.55 -19.14
C ASP A 427 -1.59 -29.77 -19.61
N TRP A 428 -1.38 -28.80 -20.51
CA TRP A 428 -2.43 -27.88 -20.94
C TRP A 428 -3.26 -28.49 -22.07
N LYS A 429 -4.12 -29.44 -21.70
CA LYS A 429 -4.89 -30.29 -22.62
C LYS A 429 -5.77 -29.56 -23.63
N ASP A 430 -6.18 -28.35 -23.30
CA ASP A 430 -7.07 -27.53 -24.11
C ASP A 430 -6.32 -26.69 -25.15
N LEU A 431 -4.98 -26.69 -25.14
CA LEU A 431 -4.14 -25.89 -26.02
C LEU A 431 -3.44 -26.74 -27.09
N ALA A 432 -3.29 -26.16 -28.28
CA ALA A 432 -2.71 -26.79 -29.45
C ALA A 432 -1.24 -26.38 -29.65
N LEU A 433 -0.39 -27.37 -29.95
CA LEU A 433 1.01 -27.14 -30.34
C LEU A 433 1.11 -26.74 -31.81
N TRP A 434 1.93 -25.74 -32.11
CA TRP A 434 2.21 -25.30 -33.47
C TRP A 434 3.08 -26.29 -34.28
N ARG A 435 2.87 -26.33 -35.60
CA ARG A 435 3.87 -26.76 -36.58
C ARG A 435 4.65 -25.54 -37.04
N TRP A 436 5.86 -25.35 -36.51
CA TRP A 436 6.64 -24.13 -36.73
C TRP A 436 7.10 -24.00 -38.17
N ALA A 437 7.51 -25.10 -38.80
CA ALA A 437 7.87 -25.10 -40.21
C ALA A 437 6.69 -24.69 -41.12
N GLU A 438 5.45 -25.02 -40.74
CA GLU A 438 4.27 -24.60 -41.49
C GLU A 438 3.98 -23.10 -41.30
N LEU A 439 4.05 -22.59 -40.06
CA LEU A 439 3.90 -21.17 -39.78
C LEU A 439 4.93 -20.32 -40.55
N LYS A 440 6.18 -20.79 -40.62
CA LYS A 440 7.28 -20.07 -41.28
C LYS A 440 7.04 -19.85 -42.78
N LYS A 441 6.36 -20.79 -43.46
CA LYS A 441 6.05 -20.68 -44.91
C LYS A 441 5.31 -19.39 -45.26
N ASN A 442 4.51 -18.86 -44.33
CA ASN A 442 3.78 -17.61 -44.49
C ASN A 442 4.26 -16.54 -43.50
N GLY A 443 5.55 -16.53 -43.16
CA GLY A 443 6.16 -15.50 -42.30
C GLY A 443 5.53 -15.39 -40.91
N TYR A 444 5.03 -16.50 -40.37
CA TYR A 444 4.34 -16.58 -39.08
C TYR A 444 3.05 -15.75 -38.99
N ALA A 445 2.40 -15.42 -40.11
CA ALA A 445 1.21 -14.56 -40.17
C ALA A 445 0.13 -14.96 -39.13
N ALA A 446 -0.25 -16.24 -39.05
CA ALA A 446 -1.27 -16.71 -38.10
C ALA A 446 -0.93 -16.46 -36.62
N ALA A 447 0.36 -16.34 -36.27
CA ALA A 447 0.81 -16.02 -34.93
C ALA A 447 1.02 -14.51 -34.71
N LEU A 448 1.38 -13.75 -35.76
CA LEU A 448 1.76 -12.34 -35.69
C LEU A 448 0.63 -11.36 -36.03
N ASP A 449 -0.32 -11.74 -36.88
CA ASP A 449 -1.43 -10.88 -37.30
C ASP A 449 -2.33 -10.45 -36.13
N PRO A 450 -2.62 -11.30 -35.11
CA PRO A 450 -3.32 -10.83 -33.92
C PRO A 450 -2.57 -9.72 -33.18
N TYR A 451 -1.24 -9.77 -33.12
CA TYR A 451 -0.46 -8.67 -32.53
C TYR A 451 -0.63 -7.38 -33.33
N ARG A 452 -0.51 -7.44 -34.66
CA ARG A 452 -0.73 -6.27 -35.53
C ARG A 452 -2.11 -5.67 -35.32
N HIS A 453 -3.14 -6.53 -35.30
CA HIS A 453 -4.51 -6.12 -35.09
C HIS A 453 -4.70 -5.30 -33.80
N TRP A 454 -4.22 -5.78 -32.64
CA TRP A 454 -4.40 -5.08 -31.37
C TRP A 454 -3.51 -3.85 -31.20
N LEU A 455 -2.33 -3.84 -31.82
CA LEU A 455 -1.49 -2.65 -31.85
C LEU A 455 -2.16 -1.54 -32.68
N GLU A 456 -2.71 -1.87 -33.85
CA GLU A 456 -3.50 -0.96 -34.69
C GLU A 456 -4.82 -0.55 -34.01
N PHE A 457 -5.36 -1.41 -33.15
CA PHE A 457 -6.59 -1.13 -32.38
C PHE A 457 -6.40 0.02 -31.38
N GLY A 458 -5.20 0.18 -30.82
CA GLY A 458 -4.86 1.28 -29.92
C GLY A 458 -4.12 0.91 -28.62
N PHE A 459 -3.65 -0.33 -28.47
CA PHE A 459 -2.86 -0.72 -27.29
C PHE A 459 -1.41 -0.20 -27.37
N ASP A 460 -0.81 0.12 -26.21
CA ASP A 460 0.54 0.66 -26.10
C ASP A 460 1.65 -0.42 -26.05
N GLY A 461 1.28 -1.69 -25.93
CA GLY A 461 2.20 -2.79 -25.74
C GLY A 461 1.53 -4.15 -25.66
N ALA A 462 2.33 -5.20 -25.65
CA ALA A 462 1.86 -6.57 -25.55
C ALA A 462 2.68 -7.36 -24.51
N ARG A 463 2.00 -8.19 -23.72
CA ARG A 463 2.60 -9.33 -23.02
C ARG A 463 2.45 -10.56 -23.90
N SER A 464 3.57 -11.12 -24.31
CA SER A 464 3.64 -12.45 -24.92
C SER A 464 3.74 -13.50 -23.83
N ASP A 465 2.61 -14.09 -23.48
CA ASP A 465 2.47 -15.16 -22.50
C ASP A 465 3.13 -16.45 -23.02
N ALA A 466 3.77 -17.18 -22.11
CA ALA A 466 4.48 -18.42 -22.40
C ALA A 466 5.52 -18.34 -23.55
N LEU A 467 6.12 -17.17 -23.83
CA LEU A 467 7.03 -16.97 -24.98
C LEU A 467 8.29 -17.84 -24.91
N HIS A 468 8.72 -18.25 -23.72
CA HIS A 468 9.82 -19.21 -23.56
C HIS A 468 9.60 -20.51 -24.37
N PHE A 469 8.34 -20.92 -24.59
CA PHE A 469 8.01 -22.10 -25.39
C PHE A 469 8.26 -21.95 -26.89
N ALA A 470 8.67 -20.78 -27.38
CA ALA A 470 9.25 -20.63 -28.71
C ALA A 470 10.59 -21.39 -28.84
N TYR A 471 11.23 -21.73 -27.71
CA TYR A 471 12.49 -22.46 -27.68
C TYR A 471 12.30 -23.92 -27.27
N LYS A 472 13.26 -24.78 -27.64
CA LYS A 472 13.33 -26.16 -27.15
C LYS A 472 13.89 -26.20 -25.74
N PHE A 473 13.35 -27.07 -24.89
CA PHE A 473 13.87 -27.38 -23.56
C PHE A 473 14.49 -28.79 -23.57
N GLY A 474 15.66 -28.95 -22.94
CA GLY A 474 16.44 -30.20 -22.97
C GLY A 474 15.86 -31.36 -22.16
N ASP A 475 14.76 -31.15 -21.42
CA ASP A 475 14.33 -32.01 -20.32
C ASP A 475 13.02 -32.78 -20.60
N GLY A 476 12.71 -33.08 -21.86
CA GLY A 476 11.52 -33.87 -22.23
C GLY A 476 10.20 -33.09 -22.23
N GLN A 477 10.22 -31.78 -21.97
CA GLN A 477 9.08 -30.88 -22.20
C GLN A 477 8.75 -30.79 -23.69
N LEU A 478 7.47 -30.91 -24.03
CA LEU A 478 6.96 -30.70 -25.39
C LEU A 478 6.85 -29.20 -25.66
N ALA A 479 7.99 -28.56 -25.89
CA ALA A 479 8.08 -27.19 -26.39
C ALA A 479 8.55 -27.13 -27.84
N SER A 480 8.25 -25.99 -28.48
CA SER A 480 8.43 -25.65 -29.91
C SER A 480 8.95 -26.79 -30.80
N GLY A 481 8.04 -27.42 -31.54
CA GLY A 481 8.25 -28.56 -32.42
C GLY A 481 9.52 -28.55 -33.30
N ASP A 482 9.35 -28.35 -34.60
CA ASP A 482 10.29 -28.74 -35.66
C ASP A 482 11.36 -27.69 -36.04
N GLU A 483 11.27 -26.44 -35.57
CA GLU A 483 12.24 -25.34 -35.85
C GLU A 483 12.55 -24.45 -34.61
N THR A 484 13.49 -23.50 -34.74
CA THR A 484 14.12 -22.72 -33.65
C THR A 484 13.43 -21.38 -33.33
N GLY A 485 13.32 -21.03 -32.04
CA GLY A 485 12.62 -19.83 -31.55
C GLY A 485 13.15 -18.46 -31.98
N ASP A 486 14.40 -18.35 -32.43
CA ASP A 486 14.99 -17.06 -32.84
C ASP A 486 14.23 -16.39 -33.99
N ASP A 487 13.86 -17.16 -35.03
CA ASP A 487 13.20 -16.62 -36.22
C ASP A 487 11.85 -15.99 -35.86
N PHE A 488 11.03 -16.71 -35.09
CA PHE A 488 9.72 -16.22 -34.65
C PHE A 488 9.84 -15.06 -33.67
N VAL A 489 10.69 -15.16 -32.64
CA VAL A 489 10.85 -14.10 -31.63
C VAL A 489 11.42 -12.83 -32.27
N SER A 490 12.34 -12.96 -33.24
CA SER A 490 12.83 -11.83 -34.04
C SER A 490 11.72 -11.20 -34.87
N ALA A 491 10.89 -12.01 -35.55
CA ALA A 491 9.76 -11.51 -36.32
C ALA A 491 8.73 -10.78 -35.44
N LEU A 492 8.43 -11.32 -34.26
CA LEU A 492 7.55 -10.69 -33.28
C LEU A 492 8.13 -9.38 -32.73
N GLY A 493 9.42 -9.37 -32.36
CA GLY A 493 10.12 -8.17 -31.92
C GLY A 493 10.07 -7.04 -32.96
N LYS A 494 10.18 -7.38 -34.25
CA LYS A 494 10.01 -6.42 -35.36
C LYS A 494 8.59 -5.86 -35.43
N VAL A 495 7.56 -6.69 -35.24
CA VAL A 495 6.16 -6.22 -35.22
C VAL A 495 5.95 -5.21 -34.09
N LEU A 496 6.39 -5.54 -32.87
CA LEU A 496 6.26 -4.66 -31.71
C LEU A 496 7.05 -3.36 -31.89
N SER A 497 8.30 -3.47 -32.36
CA SER A 497 9.17 -2.32 -32.62
C SER A 497 8.61 -1.37 -33.68
N ALA A 498 8.03 -1.91 -34.77
CA ALA A 498 7.41 -1.11 -35.83
C ALA A 498 6.23 -0.25 -35.35
N HIS A 499 5.57 -0.67 -34.26
CA HIS A 499 4.46 0.06 -33.64
C HIS A 499 4.90 0.90 -32.43
N GLY A 500 6.19 0.91 -32.08
CA GLY A 500 6.67 1.55 -30.85
C GLY A 500 6.12 0.93 -29.57
N ALA A 501 5.63 -0.31 -29.65
CA ALA A 501 4.91 -1.00 -28.61
C ALA A 501 5.86 -1.51 -27.51
N PHE A 502 5.40 -1.54 -26.25
CA PHE A 502 6.15 -2.16 -25.16
C PHE A 502 6.19 -3.70 -25.34
N PRO A 503 7.39 -4.30 -25.47
CA PRO A 503 7.53 -5.73 -25.77
C PRO A 503 7.75 -6.55 -24.49
N LEU A 504 6.69 -6.85 -23.74
CA LEU A 504 6.77 -7.67 -22.54
C LEU A 504 6.76 -9.17 -22.90
N ALA A 505 7.68 -9.94 -22.36
CA ALA A 505 7.78 -11.37 -22.57
C ALA A 505 7.74 -12.14 -21.24
N GLU A 506 6.93 -13.18 -21.21
CA GLU A 506 7.06 -14.23 -20.20
C GLU A 506 8.07 -15.27 -20.67
N ALA A 507 9.32 -15.10 -20.25
CA ALA A 507 10.43 -15.96 -20.61
C ALA A 507 11.13 -16.53 -19.36
N PHE A 508 10.81 -17.78 -19.02
CA PHE A 508 11.39 -18.50 -17.88
C PHE A 508 12.39 -19.58 -18.31
N ASN A 509 12.88 -20.38 -17.36
CA ASN A 509 13.76 -21.54 -17.62
C ASN A 509 15.02 -21.20 -18.43
N GLY A 510 15.66 -20.07 -18.10
CA GLY A 510 16.89 -19.61 -18.77
C GLY A 510 16.70 -19.07 -20.19
N LYS A 511 15.47 -18.80 -20.62
CA LYS A 511 15.15 -18.21 -21.94
C LYS A 511 15.00 -16.70 -21.93
N ASP A 512 15.27 -16.04 -20.81
CA ASP A 512 15.18 -14.59 -20.69
C ASP A 512 16.23 -13.88 -21.56
N ALA A 513 17.48 -14.37 -21.56
CA ALA A 513 18.55 -13.82 -22.41
C ALA A 513 18.24 -13.99 -23.91
N ASP A 514 17.61 -15.12 -24.27
CA ASP A 514 17.25 -15.46 -25.65
C ASP A 514 16.21 -14.50 -26.24
N VAL A 515 15.24 -14.02 -25.46
CA VAL A 515 14.25 -13.04 -25.94
C VAL A 515 14.76 -11.60 -25.83
N LYS A 516 15.57 -11.27 -24.80
CA LYS A 516 16.10 -9.92 -24.58
C LYS A 516 16.96 -9.42 -25.74
N ARG A 517 17.70 -10.31 -26.43
CA ARG A 517 18.50 -9.94 -27.62
C ARG A 517 17.66 -9.38 -28.77
N PHE A 518 16.35 -9.64 -28.78
CA PHE A 518 15.40 -9.13 -29.76
C PHE A 518 14.59 -7.93 -29.23
N GLY A 519 15.02 -7.33 -28.12
CA GLY A 519 14.44 -6.09 -27.58
C GLY A 519 13.31 -6.28 -26.58
N PHE A 520 13.03 -7.50 -26.14
CA PHE A 520 11.99 -7.78 -25.14
C PHE A 520 12.42 -7.40 -23.72
N VAL A 521 11.45 -6.89 -22.97
CA VAL A 521 11.50 -6.78 -21.51
C VAL A 521 10.89 -8.05 -20.93
N THR A 522 11.54 -8.67 -19.94
CA THR A 522 11.04 -9.93 -19.39
C THR A 522 10.36 -9.75 -18.04
N VAL A 523 9.33 -10.56 -17.78
CA VAL A 523 8.79 -10.76 -16.43
C VAL A 523 9.91 -11.25 -15.50
N GLY A 524 10.06 -10.62 -14.33
CA GLY A 524 11.19 -10.85 -13.42
C GLY A 524 12.48 -10.11 -13.80
N GLY A 525 12.56 -9.51 -14.99
CA GLY A 525 13.66 -8.65 -15.45
C GLY A 525 13.48 -7.20 -14.98
N ASP A 526 13.35 -6.27 -15.93
CA ASP A 526 12.96 -4.88 -15.61
C ASP A 526 11.45 -4.77 -15.30
N TRP A 527 10.66 -5.78 -15.64
CA TRP A 527 9.29 -5.94 -15.13
C TRP A 527 9.32 -6.73 -13.81
N LYS A 528 9.43 -6.00 -12.70
CA LYS A 528 9.47 -6.56 -11.34
C LYS A 528 8.10 -7.08 -10.95
N LYS A 529 7.95 -8.40 -10.96
CA LYS A 529 6.74 -9.10 -10.54
C LYS A 529 6.69 -9.16 -9.01
N ILE A 530 5.86 -8.34 -8.37
CA ILE A 530 5.49 -8.48 -6.96
C ILE A 530 4.48 -9.61 -6.81
N SER A 531 3.48 -9.62 -7.69
CA SER A 531 2.47 -10.66 -7.82
C SER A 531 1.99 -10.77 -9.26
N SER A 532 1.40 -11.90 -9.57
CA SER A 532 0.76 -12.25 -10.85
C SER A 532 -0.58 -12.93 -10.59
N HIS A 533 -1.31 -13.24 -11.66
CA HIS A 533 -2.58 -13.96 -11.56
C HIS A 533 -2.42 -15.43 -11.15
N ASP A 534 -1.19 -15.96 -11.13
CA ASP A 534 -0.87 -17.32 -10.70
C ASP A 534 -0.40 -17.43 -9.25
N ASP A 535 -0.04 -16.32 -8.60
CA ASP A 535 0.45 -16.35 -7.23
C ASP A 535 -0.71 -16.26 -6.22
N ALA A 536 -0.55 -16.92 -5.09
CA ALA A 536 -1.40 -16.66 -3.93
C ALA A 536 -1.23 -15.20 -3.46
N ARG A 537 -2.33 -14.57 -3.04
CA ARG A 537 -2.30 -13.23 -2.43
C ARG A 537 -1.51 -13.26 -1.12
N SER A 538 -0.66 -12.26 -0.89
CA SER A 538 0.23 -12.24 0.28
C SER A 538 0.09 -10.93 1.09
N PRO A 539 0.09 -11.00 2.44
CA PRO A 539 -0.20 -9.85 3.31
C PRO A 539 0.87 -8.75 3.33
N ASP A 540 2.03 -8.98 2.73
CA ASP A 540 3.22 -8.14 2.80
C ASP A 540 3.41 -7.25 1.55
N PHE A 541 2.30 -6.84 0.91
CA PHE A 541 2.33 -6.09 -0.35
C PHE A 541 3.30 -4.91 -0.34
N LEU A 542 3.23 -4.02 0.66
CA LEU A 542 4.12 -2.85 0.72
C LEU A 542 5.59 -3.24 0.89
N ILE A 543 5.88 -4.31 1.64
CA ILE A 543 7.24 -4.81 1.83
C ILE A 543 7.80 -5.28 0.50
N ARG A 544 7.06 -6.12 -0.23
CA ARG A 544 7.44 -6.58 -1.57
C ARG A 544 7.55 -5.43 -2.56
N TYR A 545 6.65 -4.45 -2.48
CA TYR A 545 6.66 -3.26 -3.33
C TYR A 545 7.94 -2.44 -3.15
N PHE A 546 8.35 -2.19 -1.91
CA PHE A 546 9.59 -1.47 -1.64
C PHE A 546 10.85 -2.30 -1.92
N ALA A 547 10.80 -3.63 -1.74
CA ALA A 547 11.87 -4.52 -2.15
C ALA A 547 12.09 -4.43 -3.67
N ALA A 548 11.02 -4.61 -4.46
CA ALA A 548 11.06 -4.46 -5.92
C ALA A 548 11.55 -3.07 -6.36
N ARG A 549 11.21 -2.01 -5.61
CA ARG A 549 11.71 -0.66 -5.87
C ARG A 549 13.22 -0.52 -5.65
N ARG A 550 13.81 -1.27 -4.71
CA ARG A 550 15.25 -1.25 -4.41
C ARG A 550 16.04 -2.17 -5.33
N GLU A 551 15.39 -3.13 -5.98
CA GLU A 551 16.06 -4.00 -6.93
C GLU A 551 16.71 -3.21 -8.08
N PRO A 552 17.91 -3.64 -8.53
CA PRO A 552 18.56 -3.03 -9.67
C PRO A 552 17.73 -3.24 -10.95
N SER A 553 17.80 -2.22 -11.82
CA SER A 553 17.36 -2.31 -13.21
C SER A 553 18.54 -2.71 -14.09
N SER A 554 18.26 -3.31 -15.25
CA SER A 554 19.28 -3.53 -16.27
C SER A 554 19.84 -2.21 -16.85
N GLY A 555 19.12 -1.10 -16.71
CA GLY A 555 19.44 0.16 -17.36
C GLY A 555 19.21 0.15 -18.88
N ALA A 556 18.49 -0.84 -19.41
CA ALA A 556 18.07 -0.88 -20.81
C ALA A 556 16.75 -0.14 -21.06
N VAL A 557 15.82 -0.22 -20.10
CA VAL A 557 14.46 0.35 -20.13
C VAL A 557 14.07 0.89 -18.75
N ALA A 558 12.90 1.51 -18.64
CA ALA A 558 12.31 1.85 -17.34
C ALA A 558 12.09 0.60 -16.49
N LYS A 559 12.27 0.72 -15.18
CA LYS A 559 11.91 -0.33 -14.23
C LYS A 559 10.42 -0.27 -13.95
N PHE A 560 9.73 -1.40 -14.09
CA PHE A 560 8.32 -1.54 -13.77
C PHE A 560 8.15 -2.32 -12.47
N ILE A 561 7.32 -1.82 -11.57
CA ILE A 561 6.89 -2.50 -10.36
C ILE A 561 5.46 -2.97 -10.61
N ALA A 562 5.27 -4.26 -10.81
CA ALA A 562 4.03 -4.84 -11.29
C ALA A 562 3.37 -5.75 -10.25
N TYR A 563 2.06 -5.59 -10.08
CA TYR A 563 1.23 -6.44 -9.23
C TYR A 563 -0.10 -6.75 -9.91
N THR A 564 -0.83 -7.75 -9.41
CA THR A 564 -2.19 -8.02 -9.88
C THR A 564 -3.19 -7.30 -9.01
N LEU A 565 -4.14 -6.59 -9.64
CA LEU A 565 -5.21 -5.87 -8.96
C LEU A 565 -5.83 -6.74 -7.89
N GLY A 566 -5.81 -6.26 -6.68
CA GLY A 566 -6.33 -6.89 -5.50
C GLY A 566 -5.32 -7.64 -4.62
N ASP A 567 -4.03 -7.53 -4.90
CA ASP A 567 -2.99 -7.98 -3.97
C ASP A 567 -2.73 -6.90 -2.91
N GLU A 568 -2.83 -5.63 -3.31
CA GLU A 568 -2.56 -4.44 -2.51
C GLU A 568 -3.54 -4.24 -1.34
N TRP A 569 -4.69 -4.91 -1.36
CA TRP A 569 -5.69 -4.89 -0.29
C TRP A 569 -5.97 -6.28 0.31
N ARG A 570 -5.14 -7.28 -0.05
CA ARG A 570 -5.26 -8.67 0.41
C ARG A 570 -6.65 -9.26 0.14
N ASP A 571 -7.08 -9.25 -1.13
CA ASP A 571 -8.36 -9.85 -1.52
C ASP A 571 -8.43 -11.31 -1.01
N PRO A 572 -9.48 -11.71 -0.28
CA PRO A 572 -9.64 -13.11 0.13
C PRO A 572 -9.85 -14.05 -1.07
N PHE A 573 -10.25 -13.53 -2.23
CA PHE A 573 -10.46 -14.33 -3.42
C PHE A 573 -9.24 -14.32 -4.34
N ALA A 574 -8.85 -15.51 -4.79
CA ALA A 574 -7.81 -15.64 -5.81
C ALA A 574 -8.33 -15.14 -7.17
N VAL A 575 -7.43 -14.57 -7.97
CA VAL A 575 -7.71 -14.19 -9.36
C VAL A 575 -8.08 -15.42 -10.17
N LYS A 576 -7.27 -16.47 -10.00
CA LYS A 576 -7.41 -17.81 -10.56
C LYS A 576 -7.52 -18.81 -9.41
N GLU A 577 -8.59 -19.58 -9.38
CA GLU A 577 -8.77 -20.69 -8.44
C GLU A 577 -8.56 -22.02 -9.19
N MET A 578 -7.67 -22.88 -8.72
CA MET A 578 -7.53 -24.24 -9.22
C MET A 578 -8.43 -25.17 -8.41
N ARG A 579 -9.44 -25.76 -9.05
CA ARG A 579 -10.37 -26.69 -8.39
C ARG A 579 -10.74 -27.83 -9.33
N ASP A 580 -10.61 -29.07 -8.83
CA ASP A 580 -10.89 -30.30 -9.58
C ASP A 580 -10.10 -30.40 -10.92
N GLY A 581 -8.88 -29.86 -10.95
CA GLY A 581 -8.03 -29.81 -12.14
C GLY A 581 -8.40 -28.74 -13.17
N VAL A 582 -9.38 -27.87 -12.86
CA VAL A 582 -9.84 -26.79 -13.74
C VAL A 582 -9.50 -25.43 -13.14
N SER A 583 -8.97 -24.52 -13.97
CA SER A 583 -8.76 -23.12 -13.59
C SER A 583 -10.07 -22.33 -13.69
N ARG A 584 -10.46 -21.67 -12.60
CA ARG A 584 -11.69 -20.90 -12.46
C ARG A 584 -11.37 -19.40 -12.32
N TRP A 585 -12.07 -18.55 -13.07
CA TRP A 585 -11.77 -17.12 -13.21
C TRP A 585 -13.04 -16.29 -13.04
N ARG A 586 -13.46 -16.10 -11.79
CA ARG A 586 -14.85 -15.71 -11.52
C ARG A 586 -15.07 -14.72 -10.38
N TYR A 587 -14.14 -14.54 -9.46
CA TYR A 587 -14.40 -13.69 -8.30
C TYR A 587 -14.26 -12.22 -8.65
N ARG A 588 -15.18 -11.41 -8.11
CA ARG A 588 -15.08 -9.95 -8.20
C ARG A 588 -14.17 -9.37 -7.13
N ILE A 589 -13.68 -8.18 -7.41
CA ILE A 589 -13.10 -7.32 -6.38
C ILE A 589 -14.19 -6.93 -5.35
N PRO A 590 -13.90 -6.95 -4.03
CA PRO A 590 -14.78 -6.40 -3.00
C PRO A 590 -15.35 -4.99 -3.28
N LEU A 591 -16.58 -4.76 -2.83
CA LEU A 591 -17.28 -3.49 -2.94
C LEU A 591 -17.54 -2.90 -1.54
N PRO A 592 -17.63 -1.57 -1.39
CA PRO A 592 -17.94 -0.93 -0.10
C PRO A 592 -19.23 -1.43 0.58
N THR A 593 -20.16 -1.97 -0.22
CA THR A 593 -21.42 -2.57 0.24
C THR A 593 -21.28 -3.97 0.82
N ASP A 594 -20.10 -4.60 0.73
CA ASP A 594 -19.87 -5.93 1.27
C ASP A 594 -19.87 -5.89 2.80
N ALA A 595 -20.54 -6.85 3.43
CA ALA A 595 -20.71 -6.89 4.89
C ALA A 595 -19.37 -6.90 5.66
N ASP A 596 -18.30 -7.42 5.06
CA ASP A 596 -16.95 -7.48 5.64
C ASP A 596 -15.98 -6.47 5.02
N TYR A 597 -16.45 -5.53 4.19
CA TYR A 597 -15.59 -4.55 3.51
C TYR A 597 -14.74 -3.76 4.50
N ALA A 598 -15.30 -3.33 5.63
CA ALA A 598 -14.56 -2.56 6.64
C ALA A 598 -13.35 -3.34 7.21
N ASN A 599 -13.44 -4.67 7.31
CA ASN A 599 -12.31 -5.50 7.73
C ASN A 599 -11.27 -5.62 6.61
N ARG A 600 -11.72 -5.79 5.36
CA ARG A 600 -10.84 -5.87 4.18
C ARG A 600 -10.10 -4.55 3.94
N ALA A 601 -10.79 -3.41 4.05
CA ALA A 601 -10.27 -2.07 3.82
C ALA A 601 -9.11 -1.69 4.77
N ARG A 602 -8.95 -2.35 5.91
CA ARG A 602 -7.79 -2.15 6.79
C ARG A 602 -6.47 -2.60 6.16
N SER A 603 -6.54 -3.58 5.25
CA SER A 603 -5.36 -4.08 4.53
C SER A 603 -5.11 -3.32 3.23
N ASP A 604 -5.93 -2.31 2.92
CA ASP A 604 -5.82 -1.53 1.69
C ASP A 604 -4.54 -0.68 1.69
N ALA A 605 -3.59 -1.01 0.81
CA ALA A 605 -2.34 -0.29 0.61
C ALA A 605 -2.48 0.90 -0.35
N ARG A 606 -3.63 1.08 -1.02
CA ARG A 606 -3.83 2.11 -2.04
C ARG A 606 -3.68 3.54 -1.47
N PRO A 607 -4.24 3.88 -0.29
CA PRO A 607 -3.99 5.19 0.32
C PRO A 607 -2.49 5.45 0.59
N GLN A 608 -1.74 4.44 1.02
CA GLN A 608 -0.30 4.53 1.29
C GLN A 608 0.47 4.76 -0.02
N LEU A 609 0.09 4.11 -1.12
CA LEU A 609 0.64 4.39 -2.45
C LEU A 609 0.37 5.84 -2.90
N ARG A 610 -0.84 6.36 -2.67
CA ARG A 610 -1.19 7.77 -2.95
C ARG A 610 -0.35 8.74 -2.11
N ALA A 611 -0.17 8.46 -0.81
CA ALA A 611 0.66 9.27 0.08
C ALA A 611 2.13 9.29 -0.37
N LEU A 612 2.68 8.15 -0.76
CA LEU A 612 4.04 8.05 -1.31
C LEU A 612 4.20 8.84 -2.61
N LYS A 613 3.16 8.83 -3.46
CA LYS A 613 3.13 9.66 -4.66
C LYS A 613 3.14 11.15 -4.31
N ALA A 614 2.31 11.59 -3.37
CA ALA A 614 2.28 12.97 -2.89
C ALA A 614 3.66 13.43 -2.37
N ILE A 615 4.33 12.57 -1.57
CA ILE A 615 5.71 12.81 -1.10
C ILE A 615 6.70 12.92 -2.28
N LYS A 616 6.63 11.99 -3.25
CA LYS A 616 7.53 12.00 -4.42
C LYS A 616 7.34 13.25 -5.28
N ASP A 617 6.10 13.69 -5.43
CA ASP A 617 5.74 14.87 -6.23
C ASP A 617 6.10 16.18 -5.48
N GLY A 618 6.56 16.11 -4.22
CA GLY A 618 6.99 17.26 -3.43
C GLY A 618 5.85 18.02 -2.75
N ASP A 619 4.63 17.50 -2.80
CA ASP A 619 3.44 18.10 -2.20
C ASP A 619 2.68 17.05 -1.38
N VAL A 620 3.08 16.90 -0.12
CA VAL A 620 2.48 15.94 0.82
C VAL A 620 1.01 16.25 1.12
N TRP A 621 0.55 17.48 0.88
CA TRP A 621 -0.82 17.91 1.15
C TRP A 621 -1.75 17.78 -0.06
N ARG A 622 -1.24 17.28 -1.19
CA ARG A 622 -2.03 17.02 -2.40
C ARG A 622 -3.15 16.00 -2.16
N ASP A 623 -2.94 15.04 -1.26
CA ASP A 623 -3.93 14.05 -0.85
C ASP A 623 -3.89 13.85 0.68
N PRO A 624 -4.52 14.75 1.45
CA PRO A 624 -4.51 14.68 2.92
C PRO A 624 -5.18 13.42 3.45
N GLU A 625 -6.17 12.88 2.72
CA GLU A 625 -6.88 11.65 3.07
C GLU A 625 -5.95 10.43 3.01
N ALA A 626 -5.13 10.34 1.95
CA ALA A 626 -4.10 9.32 1.82
C ALA A 626 -3.05 9.39 2.94
N VAL A 627 -2.60 10.59 3.28
CA VAL A 627 -1.66 10.81 4.38
C VAL A 627 -2.28 10.39 5.71
N ARG A 628 -3.54 10.77 5.97
CA ARG A 628 -4.26 10.35 7.18
C ARG A 628 -4.38 8.83 7.27
N ALA A 629 -4.73 8.16 6.18
CA ALA A 629 -4.83 6.71 6.13
C ALA A 629 -3.47 6.03 6.39
N ALA A 630 -2.38 6.58 5.83
CA ALA A 630 -1.02 6.10 6.10
C ALA A 630 -0.64 6.27 7.57
N PHE A 631 -0.98 7.39 8.20
CA PHE A 631 -0.75 7.58 9.64
C PHE A 631 -1.62 6.67 10.50
N ALA A 632 -2.88 6.43 10.13
CA ALA A 632 -3.74 5.49 10.83
C ALA A 632 -3.16 4.06 10.79
N ALA A 633 -2.64 3.62 9.64
CA ALA A 633 -1.97 2.33 9.53
C ALA A 633 -0.66 2.26 10.34
N ALA A 634 0.10 3.36 10.41
CA ALA A 634 1.29 3.43 11.26
C ALA A 634 0.93 3.40 12.76
N ALA A 635 -0.18 4.05 13.14
CA ALA A 635 -0.68 4.09 14.51
C ALA A 635 -0.98 2.69 15.08
N ASP A 636 -1.41 1.74 14.23
CA ASP A 636 -1.65 0.35 14.64
C ASP A 636 -0.40 -0.34 15.20
N GLY A 637 0.81 0.10 14.82
CA GLY A 637 2.06 -0.42 15.37
C GLY A 637 2.18 -0.24 16.89
N PHE A 638 1.55 0.81 17.43
CA PHE A 638 1.59 1.19 18.84
C PHE A 638 0.46 0.56 19.67
N VAL A 639 -0.55 -0.06 19.04
CA VAL A 639 -1.70 -0.66 19.74
C VAL A 639 -1.55 -2.18 19.76
N LYS A 640 -1.31 -2.75 20.95
CA LYS A 640 -1.18 -4.20 21.15
C LYS A 640 -2.48 -4.81 21.64
N ARG A 641 -2.70 -6.07 21.29
CA ARG A 641 -3.83 -6.88 21.78
C ARG A 641 -3.24 -8.15 22.40
N ASP A 642 -3.24 -8.21 23.72
CA ASP A 642 -2.67 -9.32 24.47
C ASP A 642 -3.64 -9.80 25.56
N GLY A 643 -3.83 -11.11 25.67
CA GLY A 643 -4.71 -11.73 26.68
C GLY A 643 -6.15 -11.22 26.70
N GLY A 644 -6.68 -10.69 25.59
CA GLY A 644 -8.00 -10.05 25.52
C GLY A 644 -8.05 -8.59 25.98
N SER A 645 -6.89 -8.00 26.33
CA SER A 645 -6.73 -6.59 26.64
C SER A 645 -6.17 -5.80 25.45
N VAL A 646 -6.61 -4.55 25.30
CA VAL A 646 -5.98 -3.58 24.39
C VAL A 646 -4.97 -2.76 25.20
N GLN A 647 -3.76 -2.58 24.66
CA GLN A 647 -2.68 -1.84 25.29
C GLN A 647 -2.05 -0.84 24.32
N ILE A 648 -1.54 0.27 24.84
CA ILE A 648 -0.80 1.27 24.04
C ILE A 648 0.67 1.27 24.46
N TRP A 649 1.57 0.95 23.52
CA TRP A 649 3.03 0.92 23.73
C TRP A 649 3.69 2.12 23.04
N ALA A 650 3.43 3.32 23.55
CA ALA A 650 3.87 4.58 22.95
C ALA A 650 5.32 4.99 23.31
N ALA A 651 5.86 4.51 24.43
CA ALA A 651 7.19 4.91 24.92
C ALA A 651 8.36 4.37 24.06
N SER A 652 8.23 3.17 23.46
CA SER A 652 9.09 2.71 22.35
C SER A 652 8.57 1.39 21.76
N MET A 653 8.83 1.14 20.47
CA MET A 653 8.48 -0.15 19.84
C MET A 653 9.48 -1.28 20.16
N ASP A 654 10.70 -0.96 20.61
CA ASP A 654 11.82 -1.91 20.67
C ASP A 654 12.55 -2.01 22.03
N TRP A 655 12.35 -1.07 22.97
CA TRP A 655 13.15 -0.97 24.20
C TRP A 655 12.33 -1.10 25.49
N PHE A 656 11.04 -0.78 25.44
CA PHE A 656 10.09 -0.78 26.54
C PHE A 656 8.84 -1.55 26.12
N LEU A 657 8.88 -2.88 26.27
CA LEU A 657 7.79 -3.79 25.89
C LEU A 657 6.68 -3.84 26.95
N GLU A 658 6.30 -2.68 27.48
CA GLU A 658 5.41 -2.54 28.64
C GLU A 658 4.51 -1.32 28.48
N GLU A 659 3.40 -1.32 29.22
CA GLU A 659 2.40 -0.26 29.14
C GLU A 659 2.73 0.85 30.15
N TRP A 660 3.01 2.06 29.66
CA TRP A 660 3.28 3.23 30.48
C TRP A 660 2.03 4.11 30.53
N GLY A 661 1.51 4.37 31.73
CA GLY A 661 0.23 5.06 31.94
C GLY A 661 0.23 6.46 31.34
N ARG A 662 1.23 7.26 31.65
CA ARG A 662 1.38 8.63 31.10
C ARG A 662 1.35 8.63 29.57
N ASP A 663 2.23 7.86 28.94
CA ASP A 663 2.37 7.76 27.48
C ASP A 663 1.09 7.25 26.82
N THR A 664 0.42 6.29 27.47
CA THR A 664 -0.87 5.75 27.05
C THR A 664 -1.92 6.85 26.97
N PHE A 665 -2.10 7.62 28.05
CA PHE A 665 -3.17 8.61 28.12
C PHE A 665 -2.92 9.83 27.24
N ILE A 666 -1.65 10.23 27.06
CA ILE A 666 -1.28 11.29 26.11
C ILE A 666 -1.52 10.83 24.67
N SER A 667 -1.21 9.57 24.36
CA SER A 667 -1.29 9.06 22.98
C SER A 667 -2.69 8.59 22.59
N LEU A 668 -3.53 8.21 23.55
CA LEU A 668 -4.87 7.65 23.34
C LEU A 668 -5.77 8.51 22.42
N PRO A 669 -5.84 9.85 22.54
CA PRO A 669 -6.61 10.68 21.62
C PRO A 669 -6.18 10.54 20.16
N GLY A 670 -4.87 10.51 19.91
CA GLY A 670 -4.31 10.34 18.57
C GLY A 670 -4.49 8.92 18.04
N LEU A 671 -4.14 7.91 18.83
CA LEU A 671 -4.11 6.52 18.38
C LEU A 671 -5.51 5.90 18.26
N LEU A 672 -6.43 6.22 19.18
CA LEU A 672 -7.73 5.55 19.26
C LEU A 672 -8.92 6.47 18.94
N LEU A 673 -8.96 7.71 19.46
CA LEU A 673 -10.13 8.57 19.26
C LEU A 673 -10.18 9.13 17.83
N SER A 674 -9.06 9.65 17.32
CA SER A 674 -8.98 10.22 15.97
C SER A 674 -9.23 9.20 14.84
N THR A 675 -9.12 7.90 15.16
CA THR A 675 -9.34 6.77 14.25
C THR A 675 -10.71 6.10 14.46
N GLY A 676 -11.55 6.62 15.35
CA GLY A 676 -12.89 6.09 15.65
C GLY A 676 -12.90 4.78 16.46
N ARG A 677 -11.77 4.37 17.05
CA ARG A 677 -11.63 3.13 17.84
C ARG A 677 -12.10 3.32 19.28
N PHE A 678 -13.34 3.77 19.46
CA PHE A 678 -13.89 4.09 20.78
C PHE A 678 -13.98 2.90 21.72
N GLU A 679 -14.29 1.70 21.23
CA GLU A 679 -14.37 0.49 22.06
C GLU A 679 -12.98 0.03 22.56
N ASP A 680 -11.96 0.16 21.71
CA ASP A 680 -10.57 -0.07 22.13
C ASP A 680 -10.19 0.95 23.22
N ALA A 681 -10.58 2.22 23.07
CA ALA A 681 -10.32 3.25 24.08
C ALA A 681 -11.03 2.96 25.42
N LYS A 682 -12.29 2.49 25.40
CA LYS A 682 -12.99 2.02 26.61
C LYS A 682 -12.23 0.88 27.29
N SER A 683 -11.72 -0.06 26.50
CA SER A 683 -10.93 -1.19 27.02
C SER A 683 -9.68 -0.72 27.76
N VAL A 684 -8.90 0.20 27.17
CA VAL A 684 -7.72 0.79 27.81
C VAL A 684 -8.09 1.55 29.08
N LEU A 685 -9.09 2.43 29.03
CA LEU A 685 -9.49 3.23 30.20
C LEU A 685 -9.99 2.34 31.36
N ARG A 686 -10.85 1.36 31.10
CA ARG A 686 -11.31 0.39 32.13
C ARG A 686 -10.16 -0.41 32.73
N ARG A 687 -9.19 -0.82 31.90
CA ARG A 687 -8.02 -1.56 32.36
C ARG A 687 -7.24 -0.77 33.40
N PHE A 688 -6.90 0.49 33.11
CA PHE A 688 -6.21 1.35 34.07
C PHE A 688 -7.07 1.70 35.29
N ALA A 689 -8.38 1.89 35.10
CA ALA A 689 -9.32 2.10 36.20
C ALA A 689 -9.28 0.97 37.24
N ALA A 690 -9.13 -0.29 36.79
CA ALA A 690 -9.05 -1.46 37.66
C ALA A 690 -7.75 -1.53 38.49
N PHE A 691 -6.72 -0.78 38.09
CA PHE A 691 -5.46 -0.63 38.85
C PHE A 691 -5.45 0.65 39.70
N GLU A 692 -6.55 1.39 39.81
CA GLU A 692 -6.58 2.54 40.72
C GLU A 692 -6.33 2.10 42.16
N LYS A 693 -5.41 2.79 42.84
CA LYS A 693 -5.08 2.55 44.24
C LYS A 693 -4.77 3.85 44.96
N GLY A 694 -5.64 4.23 45.90
CA GLY A 694 -5.40 5.36 46.80
C GLY A 694 -5.31 6.71 46.09
N GLY A 695 -6.05 6.87 45.00
CA GLY A 695 -6.03 8.05 44.14
C GLY A 695 -4.90 8.06 43.09
N LEU A 696 -4.15 6.97 42.96
CA LEU A 696 -3.10 6.80 41.95
C LEU A 696 -3.48 5.77 40.89
N ILE A 697 -3.00 6.02 39.69
CA ILE A 697 -3.03 5.16 38.51
C ILE A 697 -1.56 4.82 38.22
N PRO A 698 -1.24 3.58 37.85
CA PRO A 698 0.15 3.18 37.66
C PRO A 698 0.85 3.96 36.55
N ASN A 699 2.10 4.32 36.81
CA ASN A 699 3.07 4.83 35.84
C ASN A 699 3.41 3.75 34.80
N ARG A 700 3.56 2.50 35.27
CA ARG A 700 3.95 1.35 34.48
C ARG A 700 3.16 0.13 34.91
N ILE A 701 2.61 -0.59 33.95
CA ILE A 701 2.04 -1.92 34.12
C ILE A 701 2.99 -2.89 33.41
N GLY A 702 3.79 -3.62 34.18
CA GLY A 702 4.68 -4.68 33.68
C GLY A 702 3.90 -5.93 33.26
N ASP A 703 4.38 -7.12 33.65
CA ASP A 703 3.76 -8.43 33.38
C ASP A 703 2.36 -8.67 34.02
N GLY A 704 1.71 -7.61 34.52
CA GLY A 704 0.40 -7.65 35.17
C GLY A 704 0.43 -7.94 36.67
N THR A 705 1.60 -8.23 37.27
CA THR A 705 1.69 -8.56 38.71
C THR A 705 2.28 -7.46 39.60
N ASN A 706 3.08 -6.54 39.04
CA ASN A 706 3.73 -5.46 39.79
C ASN A 706 3.54 -4.08 39.12
N PRO A 707 2.37 -3.43 39.29
CA PRO A 707 2.17 -2.05 38.85
C PRO A 707 3.00 -1.07 39.69
N GLU A 708 3.64 -0.12 39.02
CA GLU A 708 4.43 0.94 39.67
C GLU A 708 3.63 2.24 39.74
N TYR A 709 3.51 2.85 40.91
CA TYR A 709 2.68 4.04 41.16
C TYR A 709 3.51 5.31 41.37
N ASN A 710 4.78 5.31 40.93
CA ASN A 710 5.74 6.41 41.11
C ASN A 710 5.47 7.60 40.18
N THR A 711 4.24 8.09 40.15
CA THR A 711 3.78 9.13 39.22
C THR A 711 2.68 9.99 39.85
N ALA A 712 2.78 11.30 39.64
CA ALA A 712 1.77 12.30 39.94
C ALA A 712 1.03 12.79 38.67
N ASP A 713 1.57 12.51 37.48
CA ASP A 713 0.99 12.95 36.21
C ASP A 713 0.14 11.87 35.53
N ALA A 714 0.44 10.58 35.68
CA ALA A 714 -0.38 9.54 35.05
C ALA A 714 -1.86 9.56 35.51
N PRO A 715 -2.19 9.75 36.81
CA PRO A 715 -3.59 9.87 37.23
C PRO A 715 -4.24 11.12 36.65
N MET A 716 -3.48 12.21 36.53
CA MET A 716 -3.97 13.46 35.94
C MET A 716 -4.23 13.33 34.44
N TRP A 717 -3.33 12.68 33.71
CA TRP A 717 -3.51 12.38 32.29
C TRP A 717 -4.62 11.36 32.04
N TYR A 718 -4.84 10.40 32.95
CA TYR A 718 -5.99 9.49 32.89
C TYR A 718 -7.31 10.27 32.83
N VAL A 719 -7.49 11.25 33.72
CA VAL A 719 -8.69 12.11 33.72
C VAL A 719 -8.80 12.92 32.42
N GLN A 720 -7.68 13.43 31.88
CA GLN A 720 -7.67 14.11 30.58
C GLN A 720 -8.01 13.19 29.40
N ALA A 721 -7.59 11.93 29.44
CA ALA A 721 -7.94 10.93 28.43
C ALA A 721 -9.44 10.60 28.48
N VAL A 722 -10.04 10.50 29.68
CA VAL A 722 -11.49 10.34 29.83
C VAL A 722 -12.24 11.58 29.33
N LYS A 723 -11.75 12.80 29.63
CA LYS A 723 -12.30 14.05 29.07
C LYS A 723 -12.26 14.05 27.55
N SER A 724 -11.11 13.74 26.96
CA SER A 724 -10.94 13.69 25.50
C SER A 724 -11.87 12.63 24.87
N TYR A 725 -12.04 11.48 25.54
CA TYR A 725 -12.99 10.45 25.14
C TYR A 725 -14.44 10.98 25.16
N ALA A 726 -14.84 11.69 26.22
CA ALA A 726 -16.17 12.27 26.35
C ALA A 726 -16.45 13.27 25.22
N GLU A 727 -15.49 14.15 24.94
CA GLU A 727 -15.57 15.16 23.87
C GLU A 727 -15.64 14.54 22.48
N ALA A 728 -14.87 13.47 22.22
CA ALA A 728 -14.82 12.83 20.91
C ALA A 728 -15.99 11.87 20.62
N SER A 729 -16.47 11.14 21.64
CA SER A 729 -17.49 10.09 21.47
C SER A 729 -18.91 10.54 21.83
N GLY A 730 -19.06 11.51 22.74
CA GLY A 730 -20.33 11.86 23.36
C GLY A 730 -20.91 10.78 24.30
N ASP A 731 -20.19 9.70 24.58
CA ASP A 731 -20.65 8.58 25.42
C ASP A 731 -20.48 8.90 26.92
N TRP A 732 -21.36 9.77 27.42
CA TRP A 732 -21.39 10.16 28.84
C TRP A 732 -21.80 9.03 29.78
N ALA A 733 -22.49 8.00 29.28
CA ALA A 733 -22.83 6.84 30.09
C ALA A 733 -21.56 6.08 30.51
N PHE A 734 -20.62 5.90 29.58
CA PHE A 734 -19.31 5.33 29.90
C PHE A 734 -18.47 6.26 30.80
N VAL A 735 -18.54 7.58 30.62
CA VAL A 735 -17.84 8.52 31.51
C VAL A 735 -18.35 8.40 32.95
N SER A 736 -19.66 8.28 33.14
CA SER A 736 -20.28 8.05 34.46
C SER A 736 -19.86 6.71 35.08
N GLU A 737 -19.62 5.67 34.29
CA GLU A 737 -19.04 4.41 34.79
C GLU A 737 -17.67 4.64 35.44
N LEU A 738 -16.86 5.54 34.89
CA LEU A 738 -15.52 5.87 35.39
C LEU A 738 -15.53 6.96 36.48
N ALA A 739 -16.67 7.60 36.76
CA ALA A 739 -16.79 8.68 37.72
C ALA A 739 -16.28 8.34 39.13
N PRO A 740 -16.51 7.14 39.70
CA PRO A 740 -15.96 6.77 41.01
C PRO A 740 -14.43 6.82 41.04
N VAL A 741 -13.78 6.35 39.98
CA VAL A 741 -12.31 6.35 39.86
C VAL A 741 -11.78 7.78 39.72
N ILE A 742 -12.43 8.63 38.93
CA ILE A 742 -12.08 10.04 38.82
C ILE A 742 -12.20 10.72 40.19
N ARG A 743 -13.32 10.53 40.90
CA ARG A 743 -13.52 11.09 42.26
C ARG A 743 -12.44 10.62 43.23
N ASN A 744 -12.07 9.34 43.20
CA ASN A 744 -11.00 8.80 44.03
C ASN A 744 -9.65 9.45 43.74
N ILE A 745 -9.28 9.59 42.45
CA ILE A 745 -8.06 10.29 42.04
C ILE A 745 -8.08 11.72 42.59
N MET A 746 -9.14 12.48 42.33
CA MET A 746 -9.21 13.88 42.76
C MET A 746 -9.18 14.02 44.29
N SER A 747 -9.90 13.15 45.01
CA SER A 747 -9.89 13.10 46.47
C SER A 747 -8.52 12.71 47.03
N GLY A 748 -7.79 11.80 46.38
CA GLY A 748 -6.43 11.41 46.79
C GLY A 748 -5.48 12.59 46.75
N TYR A 749 -5.54 13.42 45.70
CA TYR A 749 -4.71 14.61 45.60
C TYR A 749 -5.11 15.69 46.61
N GLU A 750 -6.40 15.80 46.95
CA GLU A 750 -6.87 16.73 47.97
C GLU A 750 -6.47 16.33 49.39
N THR A 751 -6.52 15.03 49.71
CA THR A 751 -6.37 14.53 51.09
C THR A 751 -5.00 13.94 51.39
N GLY A 752 -4.22 13.59 50.36
CA GLY A 752 -2.90 12.97 50.47
C GLY A 752 -2.88 11.55 49.89
N ALA A 753 -2.39 11.44 48.66
CA ALA A 753 -2.04 10.17 48.03
C ALA A 753 -0.55 9.88 48.32
N SER A 754 -0.18 8.61 48.39
CA SER A 754 1.23 8.26 48.59
C SER A 754 1.62 6.93 47.95
N TYR A 755 2.91 6.78 47.70
CA TYR A 755 3.51 5.53 47.23
C TYR A 755 4.88 5.31 47.87
N GLU A 756 5.23 4.05 48.08
CA GLU A 756 6.56 3.69 48.60
C GLU A 756 7.57 3.63 47.46
N ARG A 757 8.71 4.31 47.65
CA ARG A 757 9.88 4.20 46.76
C ARG A 757 11.14 4.46 47.58
N TYR A 758 12.17 3.64 47.37
CA TYR A 758 13.43 3.71 48.10
C TYR A 758 13.25 3.66 49.63
N GLY A 759 12.30 2.87 50.13
CA GLY A 759 12.05 2.70 51.56
C GLY A 759 11.46 3.93 52.25
N ARG A 760 10.87 4.86 51.48
CA ARG A 760 10.21 6.07 51.99
C ARG A 760 8.84 6.23 51.36
N ASP A 761 7.94 6.82 52.15
CA ASP A 761 6.62 7.20 51.70
C ASP A 761 6.70 8.55 50.95
N ASN A 762 6.31 8.53 49.69
CA ASN A 762 6.36 9.69 48.81
C ASN A 762 4.95 10.26 48.68
N ASN A 763 4.73 11.44 49.26
CA ASN A 763 3.40 12.03 49.40
C ASN A 763 3.09 13.03 48.28
N ILE A 764 1.88 12.95 47.77
CA ILE A 764 1.27 13.88 46.83
C ILE A 764 0.01 14.45 47.49
N PHE A 765 -0.05 15.76 47.65
CA PHE A 765 -1.15 16.39 48.39
C PHE A 765 -1.39 17.83 47.94
N MET A 766 -2.58 18.34 48.21
CA MET A 766 -2.95 19.72 47.98
C MET A 766 -2.59 20.57 49.19
N ASP A 767 -1.89 21.68 48.96
CA ASP A 767 -1.52 22.65 49.98
C ASP A 767 -2.66 23.69 50.20
N ASP A 768 -2.51 24.54 51.22
CA ASP A 768 -3.52 25.52 51.63
C ASP A 768 -3.86 26.55 50.54
N ASP A 769 -3.01 26.73 49.54
CA ASP A 769 -3.25 27.57 48.36
C ASP A 769 -4.03 26.87 47.24
N GLY A 770 -4.39 25.60 47.43
CA GLY A 770 -5.10 24.76 46.47
C GLY A 770 -4.18 24.08 45.44
N LEU A 771 -2.87 24.35 45.45
CA LEU A 771 -1.92 23.76 44.52
C LEU A 771 -1.41 22.40 45.04
N VAL A 772 -1.16 21.48 44.12
CA VAL A 772 -0.64 20.14 44.39
C VAL A 772 0.89 20.19 44.54
N VAL A 773 1.36 19.60 45.64
CA VAL A 773 2.75 19.34 45.97
C VAL A 773 3.10 17.90 45.61
N THR A 774 4.22 17.71 44.92
CA THR A 774 4.71 16.41 44.47
C THR A 774 6.16 16.15 44.90
N PRO A 775 6.56 14.88 45.07
CA PRO A 775 7.94 14.50 45.36
C PRO A 775 8.81 14.63 44.10
N ALA A 776 10.15 14.61 44.28
CA ALA A 776 11.11 14.97 43.23
C ALA A 776 11.05 14.10 41.95
N GLN A 777 10.62 12.83 42.07
CA GLN A 777 10.59 11.83 41.00
C GLN A 777 9.18 11.31 40.70
N ALA A 778 8.15 12.16 40.87
CA ALA A 778 6.78 11.80 40.52
C ALA A 778 6.30 12.40 39.18
N THR A 779 7.08 13.27 38.55
CA THR A 779 6.70 13.83 37.23
C THR A 779 7.40 13.07 36.10
N TRP A 780 7.11 13.43 34.85
CA TRP A 780 7.81 12.92 33.67
C TRP A 780 9.33 13.12 33.67
N MET A 781 9.85 13.95 34.57
CA MET A 781 11.28 14.14 34.84
C MET A 781 11.78 13.23 35.96
N ASP A 782 11.58 11.92 35.83
CA ASP A 782 11.86 10.89 36.86
C ASP A 782 13.17 10.12 36.66
N ALA A 783 14.02 10.54 35.71
CA ALA A 783 15.27 9.87 35.39
C ALA A 783 16.24 9.80 36.58
N ASP A 784 16.52 8.57 37.04
CA ASP A 784 17.49 8.23 38.08
C ASP A 784 18.35 7.05 37.61
N PRO A 785 19.36 7.30 36.76
CA PRO A 785 20.15 6.24 36.13
C PRO A 785 20.97 5.41 37.13
N GLU A 786 21.18 5.93 38.34
CA GLU A 786 21.93 5.24 39.39
C GLU A 786 21.01 4.49 40.37
N GLY A 787 19.70 4.78 40.36
CA GLY A 787 18.72 4.21 41.28
C GLY A 787 18.99 4.54 42.75
N ARG A 788 19.55 5.73 43.02
CA ARG A 788 20.04 6.13 44.36
C ARG A 788 19.23 7.25 45.01
N ASP A 789 18.00 7.47 44.56
CA ASP A 789 17.16 8.63 44.95
C ASP A 789 17.86 9.96 44.63
N LYS A 790 18.48 10.02 43.45
CA LYS A 790 19.22 11.19 42.96
C LYS A 790 18.77 11.49 41.53
N PRO A 791 17.56 12.03 41.36
CA PRO A 791 17.09 12.38 40.02
C PRO A 791 18.07 13.36 39.36
N VAL A 792 18.24 13.20 38.05
CA VAL A 792 19.05 14.13 37.25
C VAL A 792 18.46 15.53 37.28
N THR A 793 17.13 15.61 37.29
CA THR A 793 16.36 16.86 37.25
C THR A 793 15.27 16.84 38.32
N PRO A 794 15.61 17.00 39.61
CA PRO A 794 14.63 16.99 40.70
C PRO A 794 13.57 18.06 40.50
N ARG A 795 12.30 17.69 40.74
CA ARG A 795 11.15 18.59 40.70
C ARG A 795 10.26 18.40 41.93
N ASN A 796 10.82 18.64 43.11
CA ASN A 796 10.10 18.59 44.38
C ASN A 796 9.35 19.90 44.63
N GLY A 797 8.10 19.82 45.11
CA GLY A 797 7.26 21.00 45.34
C GLY A 797 6.10 21.04 44.35
N LYS A 798 5.69 22.25 43.95
CA LYS A 798 4.53 22.47 43.08
C LYS A 798 5.02 22.62 41.64
N THR A 799 4.85 21.58 40.83
CA THR A 799 5.28 21.59 39.43
C THR A 799 4.21 22.19 38.52
N VAL A 800 4.65 22.91 37.48
CA VAL A 800 3.78 23.76 36.66
C VAL A 800 2.72 22.97 35.87
N GLU A 801 3.10 21.85 35.27
CA GLU A 801 2.20 21.02 34.46
C GLU A 801 1.21 20.23 35.32
N ILE A 802 1.63 19.70 36.48
CA ILE A 802 0.73 18.99 37.40
C ILE A 802 -0.37 19.92 37.88
N ASN A 803 -0.01 21.15 38.24
CA ASN A 803 -0.99 22.14 38.70
C ASN A 803 -1.89 22.65 37.57
N SER A 804 -1.38 22.70 36.34
CA SER A 804 -2.19 23.01 35.15
C SER A 804 -3.20 21.90 34.86
N LEU A 805 -2.76 20.63 34.92
CA LEU A 805 -3.63 19.46 34.78
C LEU A 805 -4.66 19.37 35.91
N TRP A 806 -4.25 19.66 37.15
CA TRP A 806 -5.11 19.71 38.33
C TRP A 806 -6.28 20.67 38.13
N TYR A 807 -5.99 21.91 37.71
CA TYR A 807 -7.01 22.89 37.35
C TYR A 807 -7.98 22.34 36.29
N SER A 808 -7.44 21.79 35.20
CA SER A 808 -8.28 21.28 34.12
C SER A 808 -9.13 20.08 34.55
N ASN A 809 -8.61 19.21 35.41
CA ASN A 809 -9.32 18.04 35.92
C ASN A 809 -10.41 18.43 36.92
N LEU A 810 -10.19 19.45 37.75
CA LEU A 810 -11.24 20.00 38.62
C LEU A 810 -12.41 20.55 37.81
N ARG A 811 -12.14 21.26 36.71
CA ARG A 811 -13.19 21.75 35.80
C ARG A 811 -13.96 20.62 35.12
N PHE A 812 -13.25 19.58 34.69
CA PHE A 812 -13.89 18.41 34.11
C PHE A 812 -14.74 17.65 35.14
N LEU A 813 -14.23 17.47 36.37
CA LEU A 813 -15.02 16.88 37.45
C LEU A 813 -16.25 17.73 37.75
N ALA A 814 -16.15 19.05 37.80
CA ALA A 814 -17.31 19.93 37.99
C ALA A 814 -18.38 19.74 36.89
N GLU A 815 -17.97 19.56 35.63
CA GLU A 815 -18.89 19.23 34.55
C GLU A 815 -19.56 17.86 34.74
N LEU A 816 -18.78 16.85 35.12
CA LEU A 816 -19.28 15.51 35.38
C LEU A 816 -20.32 15.51 36.51
N GLU A 817 -20.02 16.18 37.63
CA GLU A 817 -20.94 16.31 38.77
C GLU A 817 -22.24 17.03 38.37
N ARG A 818 -22.15 18.11 37.58
CA ARG A 818 -23.33 18.80 37.02
C ARG A 818 -24.20 17.87 36.18
N ARG A 819 -23.58 17.02 35.36
CA ARG A 819 -24.30 16.06 34.50
C ARG A 819 -24.95 14.93 35.31
N GLU A 820 -24.38 14.57 36.45
CA GLU A 820 -24.96 13.59 37.39
C GLU A 820 -25.98 14.20 38.36
N GLY A 821 -26.27 15.51 38.25
CA GLY A 821 -27.24 16.22 39.10
C GLY A 821 -26.70 16.57 40.49
N ALA A 822 -25.38 16.54 40.69
CA ALA A 822 -24.70 16.89 41.94
C ALA A 822 -24.21 18.36 41.91
N ASP A 823 -25.15 19.31 41.75
CA ASP A 823 -24.84 20.73 41.55
C ASP A 823 -24.00 21.36 42.67
N GLU A 824 -24.21 20.96 43.94
CA GLU A 824 -23.42 21.45 45.06
C GLU A 824 -21.95 20.97 44.98
N SER A 825 -21.73 19.70 44.62
CA SER A 825 -20.40 19.14 44.40
C SER A 825 -19.72 19.87 43.24
N ALA A 826 -20.44 20.08 42.13
CA ALA A 826 -19.94 20.80 40.98
C ALA A 826 -19.49 22.24 41.34
N ALA A 827 -20.33 22.97 42.09
CA ALA A 827 -20.01 24.32 42.54
C ALA A 827 -18.76 24.35 43.44
N ALA A 828 -18.58 23.36 44.32
CA ALA A 828 -17.39 23.24 45.15
C ALA A 828 -16.12 23.00 44.33
N ARG A 829 -16.19 22.13 43.30
CA ARG A 829 -15.05 21.89 42.38
C ARG A 829 -14.72 23.10 41.53
N ASP A 830 -15.73 23.84 41.06
CA ASP A 830 -15.53 25.09 40.34
C ASP A 830 -14.85 26.16 41.21
N ALA A 831 -15.28 26.30 42.46
CA ALA A 831 -14.67 27.23 43.41
C ALA A 831 -13.21 26.86 43.73
N LEU A 832 -12.90 25.56 43.88
CA LEU A 832 -11.53 25.10 44.07
C LEU A 832 -10.68 25.36 42.82
N ALA A 833 -11.20 25.11 41.62
CA ALA A 833 -10.51 25.42 40.38
C ALA A 833 -10.22 26.93 40.24
N ASP A 834 -11.14 27.80 40.65
CA ASP A 834 -10.91 29.25 40.66
C ASP A 834 -9.78 29.65 41.63
N LYS A 835 -9.75 29.04 42.81
CA LYS A 835 -8.64 29.21 43.76
C LYS A 835 -7.30 28.76 43.17
N VAL A 836 -7.25 27.57 42.58
CA VAL A 836 -6.06 27.03 41.88
C VAL A 836 -5.59 28.00 40.80
N LYS A 837 -6.50 28.51 39.97
CA LYS A 837 -6.18 29.47 38.92
C LYS A 837 -5.58 30.76 39.47
N ALA A 838 -6.12 31.29 40.56
CA ALA A 838 -5.58 32.48 41.21
C ALA A 838 -4.17 32.22 41.74
N SER A 839 -3.99 31.18 42.55
CA SER A 839 -2.70 30.79 43.13
C SER A 839 -1.66 30.46 42.06
N PHE A 840 -2.07 29.78 40.98
CA PHE A 840 -1.19 29.44 39.86
C PHE A 840 -0.63 30.70 39.19
N ASN A 841 -1.50 31.66 38.87
CA ASN A 841 -1.09 32.91 38.23
C ASN A 841 -0.24 33.77 39.16
N GLU A 842 -0.49 33.75 40.47
CA GLU A 842 0.33 34.47 41.44
C GLU A 842 1.73 33.85 41.58
N LYS A 843 1.82 32.52 41.61
CA LYS A 843 3.03 31.80 41.99
C LYS A 843 3.91 31.39 40.81
N PHE A 844 3.33 30.92 39.71
CA PHE A 844 4.11 30.44 38.57
C PHE A 844 4.47 31.54 37.60
N TRP A 845 3.58 32.51 37.36
CA TRP A 845 3.89 33.63 36.47
C TRP A 845 4.87 34.60 37.13
N PHE A 846 5.99 34.86 36.47
CA PHE A 846 6.98 35.82 36.95
C PHE A 846 7.53 36.69 35.82
N THR A 847 7.92 37.90 36.18
CA THR A 847 8.42 38.90 35.24
C THR A 847 9.77 39.42 35.73
N THR A 848 10.79 39.32 34.89
CA THR A 848 12.13 39.86 35.10
C THR A 848 12.45 40.84 33.96
N GLU A 849 13.53 41.61 34.10
CA GLU A 849 13.98 42.46 32.99
C GLU A 849 14.43 41.62 31.79
N ASP A 850 15.09 40.50 32.05
CA ASP A 850 15.60 39.59 31.02
C ASP A 850 14.47 38.92 30.23
N ASN A 851 13.43 38.41 30.91
CA ASN A 851 12.33 37.77 30.20
C ASN A 851 11.43 38.79 29.47
N ARG A 852 11.23 39.99 30.01
CA ARG A 852 10.56 41.08 29.28
C ARG A 852 11.31 41.43 28.00
N ARG A 853 12.63 41.56 28.08
CA ARG A 853 13.48 41.85 26.93
C ARG A 853 13.41 40.73 25.89
N ALA A 854 13.43 39.47 26.31
CA ALA A 854 13.33 38.32 25.41
C ALA A 854 12.00 38.31 24.63
N TRP A 855 10.92 38.85 25.21
CA TRP A 855 9.57 38.81 24.66
C TRP A 855 8.99 40.19 24.29
N GLY A 856 9.83 41.14 23.85
CA GLY A 856 9.35 42.40 23.27
C GLY A 856 8.80 43.43 24.25
N GLY A 857 9.16 43.35 25.54
CA GLY A 857 8.87 44.34 26.58
C GLY A 857 7.57 44.11 27.36
N THR A 858 6.71 43.20 26.93
CA THR A 858 5.40 42.94 27.56
C THR A 858 5.22 41.51 28.07
N GLY A 859 6.22 40.62 27.87
CA GLY A 859 6.13 39.22 28.24
C GLY A 859 6.65 38.88 29.64
N GLY A 860 6.33 37.68 30.11
CA GLY A 860 6.86 37.07 31.32
C GLY A 860 7.20 35.60 31.06
N ALA A 861 7.44 34.84 32.12
CA ALA A 861 7.71 33.41 32.04
C ALA A 861 6.98 32.65 33.15
N LEU A 862 6.91 31.33 33.00
CA LEU A 862 6.42 30.42 34.04
C LEU A 862 7.59 29.79 34.78
N ARG A 863 7.51 29.72 36.11
CA ARG A 863 8.41 28.90 36.92
C ARG A 863 8.19 27.43 36.62
N ASP A 864 9.24 26.63 36.75
CA ASP A 864 9.16 25.18 36.51
C ASP A 864 8.48 24.51 37.70
N VAL A 865 8.99 24.85 38.89
CA VAL A 865 8.54 24.35 40.18
C VAL A 865 8.53 25.50 41.20
N VAL A 866 7.54 25.51 42.09
CA VAL A 866 7.42 26.47 43.19
C VAL A 866 7.50 25.74 44.53
N ASP A 867 7.99 26.43 45.57
CA ASP A 867 8.11 25.93 46.96
C ASP A 867 9.05 24.72 47.14
N GLY A 868 9.89 24.41 46.13
CA GLY A 868 10.90 23.35 46.24
C GLY A 868 11.96 23.26 45.12
N ASP A 869 11.94 24.12 44.09
CA ASP A 869 12.98 24.11 43.04
C ASP A 869 14.35 24.56 43.58
N PRO A 870 15.42 23.74 43.50
CA PRO A 870 16.76 24.23 43.81
C PRO A 870 17.28 25.26 42.80
N HIS A 871 16.59 25.48 41.68
CA HIS A 871 17.01 26.36 40.59
C HIS A 871 16.23 27.70 40.53
N GLY A 872 15.27 27.94 41.43
CA GLY A 872 14.59 29.23 41.57
C GLY A 872 13.85 29.71 40.30
N ASP A 873 14.11 30.94 39.86
CA ASP A 873 13.44 31.58 38.72
C ASP A 873 14.03 31.17 37.33
N ALA A 874 14.76 30.05 37.26
CA ALA A 874 15.35 29.58 36.01
C ALA A 874 14.29 29.06 35.02
N ILE A 875 14.33 29.54 33.78
CA ILE A 875 13.51 29.01 32.68
C ILE A 875 14.14 27.73 32.13
N ARG A 876 13.42 26.60 32.16
CA ARG A 876 13.89 25.33 31.60
C ARG A 876 13.21 25.08 30.25
N PRO A 877 13.93 24.54 29.25
CA PRO A 877 13.39 24.36 27.91
C PRO A 877 12.24 23.33 27.82
N ASN A 878 12.08 22.47 28.83
CA ASN A 878 11.08 21.40 28.84
C ASN A 878 10.01 21.59 29.94
N MET A 879 9.75 22.81 30.41
CA MET A 879 8.83 23.05 31.55
C MET A 879 7.40 22.52 31.36
N LEU A 880 6.91 22.59 30.13
CA LEU A 880 5.60 22.14 29.73
C LEU A 880 5.82 21.12 28.61
N PHE A 881 5.05 20.04 28.67
CA PHE A 881 4.99 19.06 27.60
C PHE A 881 4.36 19.68 26.34
#